data_AF-A0A263NN32-F1
#
_entry.id   AF-A0A263NN32-F1
#
_cell.length_a   1.000
_cell.length_b   1.000
_cell.length_c   1.000
_cell.angle_alpha   90.00
_cell.angle_beta   90.00
_cell.angle_gamma   90.00
#
_symmetry.space_group_name_H-M   'P 1'
#
loop_
_entity.id
_entity.type
_entity.pdbx_description
1 polymer ?
#
loop_
_entity_poly.entity_id
_entity_poly.type
_entity_poly.pdbx_seq_one_letter_code
_entity_poly.pdbx_strand_id
1 'polypeptide(L)'
;MTFIKSAVGFGDNFYRAEYAKAAAVSAEKKKPSLSENPSGQMSGKPTLVGQEVGISKASVRSGFRYKDGDGGRKKRSADQPDTLSSRAVADAGVAKAYAHAAAHYVFQVYPPDVPVAPESTLGRWRTQLDHAFKSPGFLEWAKEQGLDTTGLALNPSTGELTGTVGDKKQTFSLMDTSGWSDVSNTLLSIAKVIAPGRDQTLNYPWPEGKVPMFEVSRFYNQPVLHTVLEATAQLKKLEEHASFAFEHMTYASQRSPDALQEQKIALGDEANTHALITALERQINDVAGKINLSRVNVPIHPDSTYFNESEEPLGEVSVADLLDAYGYHEPKNEEAARNLAKTLSFDLEHRAPTVDKGYAPVLVRSSGAAVLGADSQTQIRQIVAQWKAQSTPVPPTSQAGQGADSLMGRLVRKLPDSTRQAIKDSPAAALDALIRLPDAMALGKKIQEDLGGIETPTSAIEYLSAALALDLDPAAGRSRHNLAGYNVYGRDSIGATPSEITKRFTRHLEGTVGVERAPLAARILLSVSAPEFLANQLPPNIVYGSHLWLNYSVEALRIEKQVPGALANMTYSQVMLFGQTKPVSAQGFDQLIEVRSAPMTDWAVANDFISARADNVYSATDYQLALKALQKQQQELGWASEVLAGSAPIRKELALSAFKKVFEKQYGKRIDFEKKVMQDSQELWPFNVAYSLADIYMSGELFTKVWVGGHKDQVQHLM
;
A
#
# COMPACT_ATOMS: atom_id res chain seq x y z
N MET A 1 -19.51 20.63 -7.88
CA MET A 1 -20.22 20.55 -6.58
C MET A 1 -20.15 19.15 -5.95
N THR A 2 -20.12 18.06 -6.71
CA THR A 2 -19.98 16.67 -6.19
C THR A 2 -18.62 16.38 -5.55
N PHE A 3 -17.54 17.05 -5.99
CA PHE A 3 -16.18 16.89 -5.42
C PHE A 3 -15.93 17.63 -4.09
N ILE A 4 -16.80 18.56 -3.68
CA ILE A 4 -16.64 19.25 -2.39
C ILE A 4 -17.21 18.38 -1.25
N LYS A 5 -18.23 17.56 -1.53
CA LYS A 5 -18.76 16.61 -0.53
C LYS A 5 -17.81 15.47 -0.20
N SER A 6 -16.97 15.02 -1.15
CA SER A 6 -15.96 13.99 -0.85
C SER A 6 -14.86 14.53 0.07
N ALA A 7 -14.43 15.79 -0.11
CA ALA A 7 -13.41 16.42 0.74
C ALA A 7 -13.91 16.70 2.18
N VAL A 8 -15.20 17.03 2.34
CA VAL A 8 -15.80 17.29 3.67
C VAL A 8 -16.09 15.98 4.43
N GLY A 9 -16.34 14.87 3.74
CA GLY A 9 -16.48 13.53 4.35
C GLY A 9 -15.19 12.98 4.98
N PHE A 10 -14.03 13.57 4.71
CA PHE A 10 -12.78 13.26 5.39
C PHE A 10 -12.60 14.02 6.73
N GLY A 11 -13.45 15.01 7.03
CA GLY A 11 -13.22 15.99 8.10
C GLY A 11 -13.39 15.50 9.54
N ASP A 12 -14.20 14.46 9.80
CA ASP A 12 -14.65 14.16 11.17
C ASP A 12 -13.70 13.31 12.04
N ASN A 13 -12.62 12.77 11.47
CA ASN A 13 -11.70 11.88 12.19
C ASN A 13 -10.27 12.42 12.38
N PHE A 14 -9.99 13.67 12.03
CA PHE A 14 -8.62 14.19 12.13
C PHE A 14 -8.23 14.57 13.57
N TYR A 15 -7.41 13.71 14.17
CA TYR A 15 -6.56 13.86 15.37
C TYR A 15 -7.10 14.79 16.47
N ARG A 16 -7.85 14.20 17.42
CA ARG A 16 -8.12 14.84 18.72
C ARG A 16 -6.82 15.33 19.38
N ALA A 17 -6.95 16.42 20.14
CA ALA A 17 -5.90 17.10 20.90
C ALA A 17 -5.13 16.25 21.93
N GLU A 18 -5.48 14.97 22.13
CA GLU A 18 -4.78 14.06 23.03
C GLU A 18 -3.38 13.67 22.52
N TYR A 19 -3.21 13.45 21.21
CA TYR A 19 -1.92 13.04 20.63
C TYR A 19 -0.88 14.18 20.61
N ALA A 20 -1.36 15.41 20.55
CA ALA A 20 -0.58 16.64 20.63
C ALA A 20 0.20 16.77 21.96
N LYS A 21 -0.43 16.37 23.07
CA LYS A 21 0.14 16.48 24.41
C LYS A 21 1.24 15.44 24.65
N ALA A 22 1.09 14.22 24.14
CA ALA A 22 2.07 13.15 24.31
C ALA A 22 3.41 13.45 23.60
N ALA A 23 3.37 14.02 22.39
CA ALA A 23 4.57 14.41 21.66
C ALA A 23 5.37 15.54 22.35
N ALA A 24 4.67 16.48 23.01
CA ALA A 24 5.29 17.57 23.78
C ALA A 24 6.12 17.02 24.96
N VAL A 25 5.58 16.04 25.68
CA VAL A 25 6.18 15.43 26.87
C VAL A 25 7.42 14.59 26.50
N SER A 26 7.41 13.89 25.37
CA SER A 26 8.58 13.13 24.91
C SER A 26 9.73 14.03 24.45
N ALA A 27 9.44 15.22 23.92
CA ALA A 27 10.47 16.19 23.53
C ALA A 27 11.15 16.86 24.73
N GLU A 28 10.45 17.05 25.85
CA GLU A 28 11.04 17.57 27.10
C GLU A 28 12.01 16.61 27.78
N LYS A 29 11.86 15.29 27.57
CA LYS A 29 12.74 14.26 28.14
C LYS A 29 14.09 14.11 27.41
N LYS A 30 14.28 14.72 26.23
CA LYS A 30 15.54 14.69 25.48
C LYS A 30 16.25 16.06 25.52
N LYS A 31 16.73 16.47 26.70
CA LYS A 31 17.79 17.50 26.80
C LYS A 31 19.16 16.79 26.82
N PRO A 32 20.14 17.18 25.98
CA PRO A 32 21.48 16.64 26.05
C PRO A 32 22.26 17.35 27.17
N SER A 33 22.70 16.62 28.20
CA SER A 33 23.71 17.09 29.14
C SER A 33 25.10 16.86 28.54
N LEU A 34 25.86 17.94 28.35
CA LEU A 34 27.28 17.93 28.00
C LEU A 34 28.14 17.59 29.23
N SER A 35 29.28 16.93 28.95
CA SER A 35 30.45 16.58 29.78
C SER A 35 30.28 15.50 30.86
N GLU A 36 30.87 14.32 30.66
CA GLU A 36 32.25 13.95 31.05
C GLU A 36 32.53 12.50 30.61
N ASN A 37 33.69 12.26 29.99
CA ASN A 37 34.27 10.91 29.86
C ASN A 37 34.73 10.44 31.25
N PRO A 38 34.55 9.17 31.59
CA PRO A 38 35.72 8.31 31.55
C PRO A 38 35.47 6.88 31.04
N SER A 39 36.54 6.34 30.48
CA SER A 39 36.79 4.98 30.03
C SER A 39 36.31 3.90 31.01
N GLY A 40 35.65 2.88 30.49
CA GLY A 40 35.36 1.63 31.21
C GLY A 40 34.93 0.54 30.24
N GLN A 41 35.81 -0.46 30.04
CA GLN A 41 35.51 -1.69 29.32
C GLN A 41 34.28 -2.37 29.91
N MET A 42 33.28 -2.70 29.08
CA MET A 42 32.41 -3.84 29.33
C MET A 42 31.81 -4.36 28.03
N SER A 43 32.30 -5.54 27.66
CA SER A 43 31.72 -6.43 26.66
C SER A 43 30.27 -6.79 27.04
N GLY A 44 29.30 -6.40 26.22
CA GLY A 44 27.91 -6.78 26.37
C GLY A 44 27.23 -6.86 25.02
N LYS A 45 27.20 -8.06 24.44
CA LYS A 45 26.38 -8.40 23.27
C LYS A 45 24.90 -8.23 23.63
N PRO A 46 24.05 -7.59 22.81
CA PRO A 46 22.61 -7.73 22.90
C PRO A 46 22.20 -9.05 22.24
N THR A 47 21.68 -9.95 23.06
CA THR A 47 21.01 -11.19 22.68
C THR A 47 19.68 -10.86 22.01
N LEU A 48 19.48 -11.30 20.77
CA LEU A 48 18.16 -11.54 20.20
C LEU A 48 18.08 -13.02 19.80
N VAL A 49 17.00 -13.62 20.26
CA VAL A 49 16.70 -15.04 20.30
C VAL A 49 16.46 -15.55 18.87
N GLY A 50 17.43 -16.30 18.35
CA GLY A 50 17.26 -17.19 17.21
C GLY A 50 17.48 -18.61 17.71
N GLN A 51 16.41 -19.39 17.79
CA GLN A 51 16.46 -20.78 18.22
C GLN A 51 16.87 -21.63 17.01
N GLU A 52 18.16 -21.98 16.95
CA GLU A 52 18.70 -22.95 16.01
C GLU A 52 18.17 -24.35 16.36
N VAL A 53 17.48 -25.00 15.41
CA VAL A 53 17.16 -26.42 15.49
C VAL A 53 18.39 -27.22 15.05
N GLY A 54 19.10 -27.73 16.05
CA GLY A 54 20.23 -28.63 15.87
C GLY A 54 19.80 -30.00 15.34
N ILE A 55 20.37 -30.37 14.20
CA ILE A 55 20.32 -31.71 13.60
C ILE A 55 20.93 -32.71 14.60
N SER A 56 20.13 -33.66 15.08
CA SER A 56 20.64 -34.81 15.85
C SER A 56 20.14 -36.13 15.27
N LYS A 57 21.09 -36.91 14.76
CA LYS A 57 20.97 -38.32 14.38
C LYS A 57 20.66 -39.14 15.63
N ALA A 58 19.54 -39.87 15.66
CA ALA A 58 19.30 -40.91 16.65
C ALA A 58 18.65 -42.16 16.03
N SER A 59 19.53 -43.13 15.75
CA SER A 59 19.39 -44.58 15.87
C SER A 59 18.00 -45.23 15.82
N VAL A 60 17.81 -45.99 14.74
CA VAL A 60 16.80 -47.05 14.57
C VAL A 60 16.99 -48.13 15.64
N ARG A 61 15.97 -48.38 16.46
CA ARG A 61 15.79 -49.67 17.14
C ARG A 61 14.36 -50.18 16.98
N SER A 62 14.29 -51.27 16.23
CA SER A 62 13.19 -52.19 16.03
C SER A 62 12.57 -52.69 17.34
N GLY A 63 11.24 -52.71 17.41
CA GLY A 63 10.48 -53.37 18.46
C GLY A 63 9.11 -53.80 17.95
N PHE A 64 9.07 -54.93 17.25
CA PHE A 64 7.84 -55.65 16.91
C PHE A 64 7.08 -56.02 18.20
N ARG A 65 5.78 -55.70 18.26
CA ARG A 65 4.83 -56.45 19.10
C ARG A 65 3.42 -56.38 18.48
N TYR A 66 3.04 -57.47 17.81
CA TYR A 66 1.66 -57.78 17.43
C TYR A 66 0.87 -58.19 18.68
N LYS A 67 -0.35 -57.67 18.84
CA LYS A 67 -1.53 -58.43 19.33
C LYS A 67 -2.82 -57.82 18.80
N ASP A 68 -3.67 -58.73 18.33
CA ASP A 68 -4.94 -58.55 17.63
C ASP A 68 -6.06 -57.92 18.45
N GLY A 69 -7.03 -57.34 17.75
CA GLY A 69 -8.30 -56.85 18.30
C GLY A 69 -9.18 -56.26 17.21
N ASP A 70 -9.96 -57.13 16.58
CA ASP A 70 -10.90 -56.89 15.49
C ASP A 70 -11.97 -55.82 15.82
N GLY A 71 -12.27 -54.98 14.84
CA GLY A 71 -13.17 -53.84 14.95
C GLY A 71 -13.15 -53.01 13.68
N GLY A 72 -13.95 -53.43 12.69
CA GLY A 72 -14.04 -52.83 11.35
C GLY A 72 -14.32 -51.33 11.34
N ARG A 73 -13.26 -50.53 11.27
CA ARG A 73 -13.28 -49.15 10.79
C ARG A 73 -12.90 -49.19 9.31
N LYS A 74 -13.80 -48.72 8.44
CA LYS A 74 -13.49 -48.43 7.03
C LYS A 74 -12.15 -47.69 6.97
N LYS A 75 -11.13 -48.31 6.37
CA LYS A 75 -9.88 -47.63 6.02
C LYS A 75 -10.26 -46.38 5.23
N ARG A 76 -10.13 -45.20 5.84
CA ARG A 76 -9.84 -43.99 5.08
C ARG A 76 -8.59 -44.36 4.29
N SER A 77 -8.67 -44.35 2.96
CA SER A 77 -7.46 -44.40 2.14
C SER A 77 -6.56 -43.30 2.68
N ALA A 78 -5.42 -43.67 3.27
CA ALA A 78 -4.39 -42.68 3.56
C ALA A 78 -4.03 -42.09 2.20
N ASP A 79 -4.23 -40.78 2.02
CA ASP A 79 -3.80 -40.09 0.82
C ASP A 79 -2.32 -40.44 0.57
N GLN A 80 -2.03 -40.78 -0.68
CA GLN A 80 -0.67 -41.13 -1.07
C GLN A 80 0.25 -39.95 -0.74
N PRO A 81 1.42 -40.16 -0.11
CA PRO A 81 2.27 -39.05 0.31
C PRO A 81 2.67 -38.22 -0.91
N ASP A 82 2.50 -36.90 -0.81
CA ASP A 82 2.74 -35.96 -1.89
C ASP A 82 4.25 -35.74 -2.09
N THR A 83 4.87 -36.67 -2.83
CA THR A 83 6.30 -36.69 -3.11
C THR A 83 6.60 -36.31 -4.57
N LEU A 84 7.83 -35.87 -4.84
CA LEU A 84 8.27 -35.64 -6.23
C LEU A 84 8.11 -36.90 -7.11
N SER A 85 8.31 -38.09 -6.55
CA SER A 85 8.18 -39.36 -7.27
C SER A 85 6.72 -39.67 -7.62
N SER A 86 5.80 -39.51 -6.66
CA SER A 86 4.37 -39.74 -6.92
C SER A 86 3.81 -38.72 -7.91
N ARG A 87 4.23 -37.46 -7.83
CA ARG A 87 3.89 -36.42 -8.82
C ARG A 87 4.42 -36.75 -10.21
N ALA A 88 5.67 -37.20 -10.33
CA ALA A 88 6.27 -37.54 -11.63
C ALA A 88 5.51 -38.67 -12.36
N VAL A 89 4.98 -39.65 -11.63
CA VAL A 89 4.13 -40.71 -12.20
C VAL A 89 2.82 -40.13 -12.75
N ALA A 90 2.17 -39.25 -12.01
CA ALA A 90 0.95 -38.59 -12.46
C ALA A 90 1.20 -37.59 -13.61
N ASP A 91 2.33 -36.87 -13.57
CA ASP A 91 2.78 -35.98 -14.64
C ASP A 91 2.99 -36.73 -15.95
N ALA A 92 3.53 -37.95 -15.92
CA ALA A 92 3.63 -38.79 -17.13
C ALA A 92 2.26 -39.10 -17.76
N GLY A 93 1.21 -39.23 -16.93
CA GLY A 93 -0.16 -39.35 -17.41
C GLY A 93 -0.67 -38.07 -18.08
N VAL A 94 -0.43 -36.90 -17.46
CA VAL A 94 -0.76 -35.58 -18.02
C VAL A 94 -0.04 -35.36 -19.35
N ALA A 95 1.23 -35.76 -19.40
CA ALA A 95 2.08 -35.61 -20.56
C ALA A 95 1.50 -36.39 -21.76
N LYS A 96 1.01 -37.62 -21.56
CA LYS A 96 0.29 -38.39 -22.60
C LYS A 96 -1.00 -37.70 -23.05
N ALA A 97 -1.79 -37.21 -22.10
CA ALA A 97 -3.04 -36.51 -22.38
C ALA A 97 -2.80 -35.22 -23.20
N TYR A 98 -1.77 -34.45 -22.84
CA TYR A 98 -1.33 -33.27 -23.58
C TYR A 98 -0.88 -33.63 -25.00
N ALA A 99 -0.05 -34.67 -25.15
CA ALA A 99 0.46 -35.06 -26.46
C ALA A 99 -0.67 -35.47 -27.42
N HIS A 100 -1.69 -36.17 -26.93
CA HIS A 100 -2.90 -36.45 -27.70
C HIS A 100 -3.65 -35.15 -28.05
N ALA A 101 -3.93 -34.29 -27.07
CA ALA A 101 -4.61 -33.02 -27.29
C ALA A 101 -3.88 -32.12 -28.32
N ALA A 102 -2.55 -32.04 -28.23
CA ALA A 102 -1.70 -31.25 -29.11
C ALA A 102 -1.72 -31.74 -30.56
N ALA A 103 -1.69 -33.06 -30.77
CA ALA A 103 -1.79 -33.62 -32.10
C ALA A 103 -3.17 -33.41 -32.73
N HIS A 104 -4.24 -33.51 -31.92
CA HIS A 104 -5.61 -33.26 -32.38
C HIS A 104 -5.87 -31.78 -32.67
N TYR A 105 -5.24 -30.86 -31.93
CA TYR A 105 -5.43 -29.42 -32.11
C TYR A 105 -5.08 -28.92 -33.52
N VAL A 106 -4.10 -29.53 -34.19
CA VAL A 106 -3.73 -29.18 -35.59
C VAL A 106 -4.91 -29.33 -36.56
N PHE A 107 -5.92 -30.12 -36.20
CA PHE A 107 -7.13 -30.35 -36.99
C PHE A 107 -8.36 -29.58 -36.47
N GLN A 108 -8.22 -28.73 -35.45
CA GLN A 108 -9.33 -28.02 -34.80
C GLN A 108 -9.20 -26.50 -34.88
N VAL A 109 -10.35 -25.82 -34.76
CA VAL A 109 -10.43 -24.34 -34.73
C VAL A 109 -10.16 -23.79 -33.32
N TYR A 110 -10.44 -24.57 -32.27
CA TYR A 110 -10.28 -24.16 -30.88
C TYR A 110 -9.36 -25.13 -30.13
N PRO A 111 -8.49 -24.64 -29.22
CA PRO A 111 -7.64 -25.48 -28.40
C PRO A 111 -8.48 -26.34 -27.45
N PRO A 112 -8.30 -27.67 -27.41
CA PRO A 112 -9.01 -28.54 -26.49
C PRO A 112 -8.51 -28.37 -25.05
N ASP A 113 -9.33 -28.76 -24.09
CA ASP A 113 -8.88 -28.92 -22.71
C ASP A 113 -8.19 -30.29 -22.50
N VAL A 114 -7.19 -30.31 -21.65
CA VAL A 114 -6.40 -31.50 -21.32
C VAL A 114 -6.84 -32.05 -19.97
N PRO A 115 -7.17 -33.35 -19.85
CA PRO A 115 -7.36 -34.00 -18.56
C PRO A 115 -6.10 -33.93 -17.70
N VAL A 116 -6.22 -33.43 -16.47
CA VAL A 116 -5.11 -33.29 -15.52
C VAL A 116 -5.46 -34.02 -14.23
N ALA A 117 -4.67 -35.04 -13.89
CA ALA A 117 -4.89 -35.80 -12.65
C ALA A 117 -4.57 -34.93 -11.41
N PRO A 118 -5.38 -34.94 -10.33
CA PRO A 118 -5.14 -34.14 -9.13
C PRO A 118 -3.79 -34.40 -8.44
N GLU A 119 -3.23 -35.60 -8.64
CA GLU A 119 -1.95 -36.04 -8.08
C GLU A 119 -0.74 -35.55 -8.88
N SER A 120 -0.95 -35.02 -10.10
CA SER A 120 0.12 -34.43 -10.92
C SER A 120 0.58 -33.10 -10.33
N THR A 121 1.77 -32.64 -10.70
CA THR A 121 2.29 -31.35 -10.25
C THR A 121 1.31 -30.22 -10.60
N LEU A 122 0.87 -30.13 -11.85
CA LEU A 122 -0.14 -29.14 -12.25
C LEU A 122 -1.49 -29.37 -11.57
N GLY A 123 -1.90 -30.61 -11.35
CA GLY A 123 -3.15 -30.95 -10.65
C GLY A 123 -3.18 -30.43 -9.21
N ARG A 124 -2.08 -30.59 -8.47
CA ARG A 124 -1.92 -30.06 -7.11
C ARG A 124 -2.03 -28.54 -7.08
N TRP A 125 -1.32 -27.85 -7.98
CA TRP A 125 -1.36 -26.39 -8.09
C TRP A 125 -2.71 -25.87 -8.57
N ARG A 126 -3.39 -26.59 -9.48
CA ARG A 126 -4.77 -26.30 -9.89
C ARG A 126 -5.73 -26.39 -8.70
N THR A 127 -5.65 -27.44 -7.89
CA THR A 127 -6.48 -27.57 -6.68
C THR A 127 -6.24 -26.41 -5.71
N GLN A 128 -4.98 -26.01 -5.53
CA GLN A 128 -4.66 -24.88 -4.67
C GLN A 128 -5.17 -23.54 -5.24
N LEU A 129 -5.12 -23.35 -6.55
CA LEU A 129 -5.74 -22.20 -7.23
C LEU A 129 -7.26 -22.20 -7.03
N ASP A 130 -7.91 -23.37 -7.15
CA ASP A 130 -9.35 -23.53 -6.88
C ASP A 130 -9.70 -23.16 -5.43
N HIS A 131 -8.84 -23.51 -4.47
CA HIS A 131 -9.04 -23.10 -3.07
C HIS A 131 -8.87 -21.58 -2.89
N ALA A 132 -7.89 -20.96 -3.53
CA ALA A 132 -7.68 -19.52 -3.45
C ALA A 132 -8.87 -18.71 -4.00
N PHE A 133 -9.42 -19.09 -5.16
CA PHE A 133 -10.64 -18.47 -5.70
C PHE A 133 -11.92 -18.78 -4.90
N LYS A 134 -11.84 -19.70 -3.93
CA LYS A 134 -12.93 -20.03 -3.00
C LYS A 134 -12.63 -19.57 -1.58
N SER A 135 -11.56 -18.79 -1.37
CA SER A 135 -11.25 -18.28 -0.04
C SER A 135 -12.39 -17.38 0.44
N PRO A 136 -12.73 -17.40 1.74
CA PRO A 136 -13.78 -16.54 2.29
C PRO A 136 -13.55 -15.05 1.96
N GLY A 137 -12.31 -14.58 2.10
CA GLY A 137 -11.92 -13.20 1.80
C GLY A 137 -12.15 -12.81 0.34
N PHE A 138 -11.73 -13.65 -0.61
CA PHE A 138 -11.96 -13.39 -2.03
C PHE A 138 -13.46 -13.38 -2.38
N LEU A 139 -14.23 -14.34 -1.86
CA LEU A 139 -15.65 -14.45 -2.17
C LEU A 139 -16.48 -13.30 -1.57
N GLU A 140 -16.16 -12.87 -0.35
CA GLU A 140 -16.80 -11.70 0.25
C GLU A 140 -16.45 -10.42 -0.51
N TRP A 141 -15.17 -10.19 -0.81
CA TRP A 141 -14.74 -9.07 -1.64
C TRP A 141 -15.42 -9.06 -3.02
N ALA A 142 -15.44 -10.19 -3.73
CA ALA A 142 -16.07 -10.30 -5.05
C ALA A 142 -17.57 -9.95 -4.96
N LYS A 143 -18.25 -10.40 -3.90
CA LYS A 143 -19.65 -10.07 -3.64
C LYS A 143 -19.86 -8.57 -3.38
N GLU A 144 -19.01 -7.94 -2.58
CA GLU A 144 -19.06 -6.49 -2.32
C GLU A 144 -18.85 -5.67 -3.59
N GLN A 145 -17.94 -6.11 -4.47
CA GLN A 145 -17.72 -5.47 -5.77
C GLN A 145 -18.80 -5.78 -6.81
N GLY A 146 -19.72 -6.72 -6.53
CA GLY A 146 -20.71 -7.20 -7.50
C GLY A 146 -20.07 -7.93 -8.69
N LEU A 147 -18.92 -8.57 -8.48
CA LEU A 147 -18.14 -9.28 -9.49
C LEU A 147 -18.73 -10.67 -9.76
N ASP A 148 -19.00 -10.96 -11.03
CA ASP A 148 -19.31 -12.31 -11.50
C ASP A 148 -18.04 -13.16 -11.55
N THR A 149 -17.99 -14.18 -10.68
CA THR A 149 -16.85 -15.09 -10.55
C THR A 149 -16.86 -16.24 -11.55
N THR A 150 -17.86 -16.32 -12.45
CA THR A 150 -17.96 -17.38 -13.45
C THR A 150 -17.12 -17.14 -14.70
N GLY A 151 -16.55 -15.94 -14.88
CA GLY A 151 -15.74 -15.58 -16.02
C GLY A 151 -14.70 -14.52 -15.66
N LEU A 152 -13.57 -14.98 -15.13
CA LEU A 152 -12.47 -14.15 -14.66
C LEU A 152 -11.24 -14.29 -15.57
N ALA A 153 -10.50 -13.21 -15.72
CA ALA A 153 -9.21 -13.16 -16.39
C ALA A 153 -8.18 -12.55 -15.43
N LEU A 154 -7.30 -13.38 -14.88
CA LEU A 154 -6.27 -12.99 -13.92
C LEU A 154 -4.90 -12.95 -14.60
N ASN A 155 -4.21 -11.82 -14.55
CA ASN A 155 -2.79 -11.75 -14.90
C ASN A 155 -1.95 -11.75 -13.61
N PRO A 156 -1.26 -12.86 -13.27
CA PRO A 156 -0.49 -12.95 -12.02
C PRO A 156 0.71 -11.99 -11.99
N SER A 157 1.25 -11.66 -13.17
CA SER A 157 2.41 -10.80 -13.31
C SER A 157 2.09 -9.31 -13.16
N THR A 158 0.94 -8.82 -13.64
CA THR A 158 0.51 -7.44 -13.40
C THR A 158 -0.29 -7.30 -12.11
N GLY A 159 -0.90 -8.41 -11.65
CA GLY A 159 -1.84 -8.39 -10.54
C GLY A 159 -3.21 -7.87 -10.94
N GLU A 160 -3.54 -7.85 -12.24
CA GLU A 160 -4.83 -7.40 -12.72
C GLU A 160 -5.84 -8.54 -12.76
N LEU A 161 -7.02 -8.30 -12.22
CA LEU A 161 -8.17 -9.19 -12.34
C LEU A 161 -9.25 -8.50 -13.16
N THR A 162 -9.66 -9.11 -14.27
CA THR A 162 -10.77 -8.61 -15.09
C THR A 162 -11.95 -9.58 -15.00
N GLY A 163 -13.14 -9.03 -14.81
CA GLY A 163 -14.38 -9.79 -14.84
C GLY A 163 -15.57 -8.89 -15.12
N THR A 164 -16.77 -9.43 -14.97
CA THR A 164 -18.01 -8.69 -15.24
C THR A 164 -18.61 -8.16 -13.93
N VAL A 165 -18.89 -6.86 -13.86
CA VAL A 165 -19.63 -6.21 -12.77
C VAL A 165 -20.90 -5.61 -13.36
N GLY A 166 -22.05 -6.18 -13.01
CA GLY A 166 -23.32 -5.90 -13.71
C GLY A 166 -23.23 -6.31 -15.19
N ASP A 167 -23.40 -5.35 -16.10
CA ASP A 167 -23.28 -5.57 -17.56
C ASP A 167 -21.96 -5.07 -18.15
N LYS A 168 -20.97 -4.71 -17.32
CA LYS A 168 -19.72 -4.09 -17.75
C LYS A 168 -18.52 -4.94 -17.39
N LYS A 169 -17.55 -5.02 -18.30
CA LYS A 169 -16.20 -5.51 -17.94
C LYS A 169 -15.51 -4.48 -17.06
N GLN A 170 -15.02 -4.94 -15.92
CA GLN A 170 -14.26 -4.15 -14.95
C GLN A 170 -12.90 -4.83 -14.74
N THR A 171 -11.85 -4.03 -14.67
CA THR A 171 -10.50 -4.47 -14.30
C THR A 171 -10.18 -3.90 -12.92
N PHE A 172 -9.77 -4.76 -12.01
CA PHE A 172 -9.23 -4.45 -10.69
C PHE A 172 -7.70 -4.55 -10.76
N SER A 173 -7.03 -3.62 -10.09
CA SER A 173 -5.57 -3.47 -10.10
C SER A 173 -5.06 -3.33 -8.67
N LEU A 174 -3.85 -3.82 -8.41
CA LEU A 174 -3.18 -3.66 -7.11
C LEU A 174 -3.00 -2.19 -6.67
N MET A 175 -3.19 -1.24 -7.59
CA MET A 175 -3.06 0.19 -7.36
C MET A 175 -4.39 0.90 -7.07
N ASP A 176 -5.52 0.21 -7.25
CA ASP A 176 -6.82 0.79 -6.96
C ASP A 176 -7.19 0.72 -5.46
N THR A 177 -8.38 1.20 -5.13
CA THR A 177 -8.92 1.20 -3.76
C THR A 177 -10.13 0.28 -3.62
N SER A 178 -10.25 -0.74 -4.48
CA SER A 178 -11.34 -1.71 -4.44
C SER A 178 -11.19 -2.75 -3.32
N GLY A 179 -10.03 -2.81 -2.67
CA GLY A 179 -9.65 -3.88 -1.74
C GLY A 179 -8.97 -5.08 -2.42
N TRP A 180 -8.89 -5.10 -3.76
CA TRP A 180 -8.27 -6.20 -4.51
C TRP A 180 -6.83 -6.48 -4.08
N SER A 181 -6.02 -5.44 -3.86
CA SER A 181 -4.65 -5.58 -3.39
C SER A 181 -4.52 -6.34 -2.07
N ASP A 182 -5.53 -6.23 -1.22
CA ASP A 182 -5.48 -6.73 0.14
C ASP A 182 -5.97 -8.20 0.23
N VAL A 183 -6.77 -8.65 -0.75
CA VAL A 183 -7.30 -10.03 -0.81
C VAL A 183 -6.64 -10.92 -1.88
N SER A 184 -5.71 -10.37 -2.67
CA SER A 184 -5.17 -11.07 -3.85
C SER A 184 -3.78 -11.65 -3.67
N ASN A 185 -3.07 -11.33 -2.59
CA ASN A 185 -1.65 -11.68 -2.41
C ASN A 185 -1.38 -13.18 -2.61
N THR A 186 -1.98 -14.03 -1.77
CA THR A 186 -1.80 -15.48 -1.83
C THR A 186 -2.33 -16.08 -3.14
N LEU A 187 -3.44 -15.55 -3.63
CA LEU A 187 -4.02 -15.98 -4.91
C LEU A 187 -3.05 -15.68 -6.08
N LEU A 188 -2.43 -14.51 -6.09
CA LEU A 188 -1.44 -14.11 -7.09
C LEU A 188 -0.14 -14.91 -6.97
N SER A 189 0.35 -15.21 -5.76
CA SER A 189 1.54 -16.05 -5.58
C SER A 189 1.31 -17.46 -6.13
N ILE A 190 0.16 -18.08 -5.81
CA ILE A 190 -0.25 -19.39 -6.36
C ILE A 190 -0.37 -19.33 -7.89
N ALA A 191 -1.08 -18.32 -8.41
CA ALA A 191 -1.31 -18.18 -9.84
C ALA A 191 0.00 -17.95 -10.61
N LYS A 192 0.98 -17.24 -10.03
CA LYS A 192 2.29 -17.00 -10.62
C LYS A 192 3.15 -18.25 -10.72
N VAL A 193 2.97 -19.24 -9.83
CA VAL A 193 3.62 -20.56 -9.97
C VAL A 193 3.12 -21.30 -11.22
N ILE A 194 1.85 -21.09 -11.58
CA ILE A 194 1.24 -21.68 -12.77
C ILE A 194 1.64 -20.89 -14.03
N ALA A 195 1.45 -19.57 -13.99
CA ALA A 195 1.68 -18.64 -15.08
C ALA A 195 2.68 -17.52 -14.69
N PRO A 196 4.00 -17.81 -14.69
CA PRO A 196 5.03 -16.83 -14.27
C PRO A 196 5.34 -15.75 -15.32
N GLY A 197 4.84 -15.87 -16.54
CA GLY A 197 5.12 -14.94 -17.64
C GLY A 197 4.35 -13.62 -17.53
N ARG A 198 4.94 -12.53 -18.05
CA ARG A 198 4.35 -11.17 -17.97
C ARG A 198 3.01 -11.04 -18.69
N ASP A 199 2.87 -11.70 -19.83
CA ASP A 199 1.68 -11.63 -20.69
C ASP A 199 0.79 -12.88 -20.54
N GLN A 200 0.97 -13.64 -19.45
CA GLN A 200 0.17 -14.82 -19.18
C GLN A 200 -1.06 -14.45 -18.35
N THR A 201 -2.23 -14.51 -18.99
CA THR A 201 -3.53 -14.33 -18.34
C THR A 201 -4.21 -15.68 -18.20
N LEU A 202 -4.58 -16.03 -16.97
CA LEU A 202 -5.38 -17.20 -16.65
C LEU A 202 -6.87 -16.85 -16.77
N ASN A 203 -7.54 -17.46 -17.74
CA ASN A 203 -9.00 -17.42 -17.81
C ASN A 203 -9.57 -18.51 -16.90
N TYR A 204 -10.31 -18.13 -15.86
CA TYR A 204 -10.75 -19.01 -14.78
C TYR A 204 -12.24 -18.75 -14.46
N PRO A 205 -13.05 -19.73 -14.00
CA PRO A 205 -12.72 -21.12 -13.66
C PRO A 205 -12.47 -22.03 -14.85
N TRP A 206 -11.60 -23.01 -14.67
CA TRP A 206 -11.42 -24.12 -15.62
C TRP A 206 -12.43 -25.24 -15.39
N PRO A 207 -12.76 -26.03 -16.42
CA PRO A 207 -13.59 -27.21 -16.25
C PRO A 207 -13.00 -28.20 -15.23
N GLU A 208 -13.88 -28.94 -14.55
CA GLU A 208 -13.48 -29.91 -13.54
C GLU A 208 -12.53 -30.98 -14.12
N GLY A 209 -11.41 -31.21 -13.43
CA GLY A 209 -10.40 -32.20 -13.82
C GLY A 209 -9.66 -31.90 -15.13
N LYS A 210 -9.85 -30.70 -15.71
CA LYS A 210 -9.22 -30.30 -16.95
C LYS A 210 -8.53 -28.93 -16.84
N VAL A 211 -7.58 -28.69 -17.74
CA VAL A 211 -6.85 -27.43 -17.88
C VAL A 211 -6.71 -27.11 -19.38
N PRO A 212 -6.88 -25.83 -19.80
CA PRO A 212 -6.67 -25.45 -21.20
C PRO A 212 -5.30 -25.87 -21.72
N MET A 213 -5.24 -26.41 -22.94
CA MET A 213 -4.01 -26.96 -23.52
C MET A 213 -2.82 -25.99 -23.46
N PHE A 214 -3.03 -24.70 -23.73
CA PHE A 214 -1.94 -23.74 -23.70
C PHE A 214 -1.36 -23.51 -22.30
N GLU A 215 -2.17 -23.63 -21.24
CA GLU A 215 -1.65 -23.53 -19.87
C GLU A 215 -0.86 -24.78 -19.48
N VAL A 216 -1.29 -25.98 -19.92
CA VAL A 216 -0.47 -27.19 -19.76
C VAL A 216 0.86 -27.05 -20.50
N SER A 217 0.83 -26.53 -21.73
CA SER A 217 2.05 -26.34 -22.53
C SER A 217 3.03 -25.39 -21.85
N ARG A 218 2.55 -24.25 -21.35
CA ARG A 218 3.37 -23.23 -20.68
C ARG A 218 3.89 -23.74 -19.34
N PHE A 219 3.05 -24.42 -18.57
CA PHE A 219 3.44 -24.97 -17.28
C PHE A 219 4.60 -25.97 -17.44
N TYR A 220 4.49 -26.93 -18.35
CA TYR A 220 5.52 -27.96 -18.56
C TYR A 220 6.57 -27.59 -19.62
N ASN A 221 6.61 -26.33 -20.06
CA ASN A 221 7.53 -25.83 -21.08
C ASN A 221 7.55 -26.67 -22.36
N GLN A 222 6.37 -27.05 -22.86
CA GLN A 222 6.19 -27.84 -24.06
C GLN A 222 5.88 -26.96 -25.28
N PRO A 223 6.44 -27.27 -26.45
CA PRO A 223 6.08 -26.58 -27.67
C PRO A 223 4.63 -26.87 -28.06
N VAL A 224 4.00 -25.88 -28.69
CA VAL A 224 2.72 -26.06 -29.39
C VAL A 224 3.05 -26.59 -30.79
N LEU A 225 2.36 -27.65 -31.21
CA LEU A 225 2.51 -28.18 -32.56
C LEU A 225 1.72 -27.32 -33.54
N HIS A 226 2.32 -27.00 -34.69
CA HIS A 226 1.71 -26.13 -35.68
C HIS A 226 1.46 -26.82 -37.02
N THR A 227 2.09 -27.98 -37.25
CA THR A 227 1.98 -28.69 -38.54
C THR A 227 1.47 -30.12 -38.38
N VAL A 228 0.81 -30.61 -39.44
CA VAL A 228 0.32 -32.00 -39.51
C VAL A 228 1.48 -33.00 -39.40
N LEU A 229 2.65 -32.68 -39.97
CA LEU A 229 3.83 -33.54 -39.92
C LEU A 229 4.34 -33.73 -38.49
N GLU A 230 4.43 -32.64 -37.71
CA GLU A 230 4.80 -32.69 -36.29
C GLU A 230 3.80 -33.51 -35.47
N ALA A 231 2.50 -33.27 -35.68
CA ALA A 231 1.42 -34.01 -35.01
C ALA A 231 1.49 -35.52 -35.32
N THR A 232 1.69 -35.89 -36.59
CA THR A 232 1.77 -37.29 -37.01
C THR A 232 3.00 -37.99 -36.44
N ALA A 233 4.16 -37.29 -36.41
CA ALA A 233 5.37 -37.81 -35.79
C ALA A 233 5.20 -37.98 -34.27
N GLN A 234 4.49 -37.07 -33.60
CA GLN A 234 4.22 -37.16 -32.16
C GLN A 234 3.25 -38.29 -31.83
N LEU A 235 2.18 -38.48 -32.61
CA LEU A 235 1.26 -39.61 -32.46
C LEU A 235 1.98 -40.95 -32.64
N LYS A 236 2.84 -41.07 -33.66
CA LYS A 236 3.64 -42.27 -33.89
C LYS A 236 4.60 -42.56 -32.73
N LYS A 237 5.25 -41.52 -32.17
CA LYS A 237 6.06 -41.67 -30.94
C LYS A 237 5.25 -42.16 -29.74
N LEU A 238 4.00 -41.72 -29.58
CA LEU A 238 3.11 -42.19 -28.52
C LEU A 238 2.73 -43.67 -28.68
N GLU A 239 2.60 -44.15 -29.92
CA GLU A 239 2.33 -45.56 -30.23
C GLU A 239 3.55 -46.46 -29.97
N GLU A 240 4.77 -45.96 -30.23
CA GLU A 240 6.03 -46.72 -30.14
C GLU A 240 6.64 -46.73 -28.73
N HIS A 241 6.51 -45.65 -27.94
CA HIS A 241 7.10 -45.53 -26.61
C HIS A 241 6.08 -45.11 -25.54
N ALA A 242 5.73 -46.02 -24.65
CA ALA A 242 4.75 -45.79 -23.58
C ALA A 242 5.25 -44.91 -22.41
N SER A 243 6.53 -44.51 -22.39
CA SER A 243 7.12 -43.65 -21.35
C SER A 243 7.27 -42.22 -21.87
N PHE A 244 6.31 -41.37 -21.51
CA PHE A 244 6.35 -39.94 -21.82
C PHE A 244 6.48 -39.19 -20.49
N ALA A 245 7.58 -38.48 -20.32
CA ALA A 245 7.86 -37.68 -19.14
C ALA A 245 8.32 -36.29 -19.58
N PHE A 246 8.01 -35.27 -18.80
CA PHE A 246 8.53 -33.94 -19.05
C PHE A 246 10.01 -33.92 -18.67
N GLU A 247 10.90 -33.73 -19.64
CA GLU A 247 12.36 -33.86 -19.46
C GLU A 247 12.93 -32.79 -18.51
N HIS A 248 12.34 -31.59 -18.50
CA HIS A 248 12.75 -30.48 -17.61
C HIS A 248 11.57 -29.59 -17.23
N MET A 249 11.30 -29.46 -15.93
CA MET A 249 10.39 -28.44 -15.41
C MET A 249 11.16 -27.16 -15.09
N THR A 250 10.98 -26.14 -15.92
CA THR A 250 11.32 -24.76 -15.54
C THR A 250 10.59 -24.45 -14.22
N TYR A 251 11.27 -23.85 -13.25
CA TYR A 251 10.72 -23.54 -11.91
C TYR A 251 10.44 -24.75 -10.99
N ALA A 252 11.15 -25.88 -11.18
CA ALA A 252 10.94 -27.10 -10.37
C ALA A 252 10.99 -26.85 -8.84
N SER A 253 11.87 -25.99 -8.35
CA SER A 253 11.95 -25.64 -6.92
C SER A 253 10.70 -24.89 -6.43
N GLN A 254 10.18 -23.96 -7.22
CA GLN A 254 8.96 -23.20 -6.91
C GLN A 254 7.68 -24.04 -6.98
N ARG A 255 7.77 -25.23 -7.60
CA ARG A 255 6.64 -26.16 -7.80
C ARG A 255 6.74 -27.41 -6.93
N SER A 256 7.67 -27.42 -5.97
CA SER A 256 7.91 -28.55 -5.08
C SER A 256 6.73 -28.83 -4.12
N PRO A 257 6.70 -29.99 -3.46
CA PRO A 257 5.76 -30.25 -2.37
C PRO A 257 5.89 -29.24 -1.23
N ASP A 258 7.11 -28.87 -0.85
CA ASP A 258 7.36 -27.91 0.23
C ASP A 258 6.82 -26.52 -0.13
N ALA A 259 7.10 -26.04 -1.36
CA ALA A 259 6.56 -24.78 -1.85
C ALA A 259 5.03 -24.78 -1.90
N LEU A 260 4.40 -25.91 -2.26
CA LEU A 260 2.94 -26.02 -2.20
C LEU A 260 2.43 -25.96 -0.76
N GLN A 261 3.12 -26.60 0.19
CA GLN A 261 2.74 -26.58 1.59
C GLN A 261 2.82 -25.17 2.17
N GLU A 262 3.84 -24.39 1.84
CA GLU A 262 3.94 -22.97 2.20
C GLU A 262 2.72 -22.18 1.69
N GLN A 263 2.28 -22.42 0.46
CA GLN A 263 1.09 -21.74 -0.10
C GLN A 263 -0.23 -22.19 0.54
N LYS A 264 -0.31 -23.43 1.04
CA LYS A 264 -1.47 -23.90 1.84
C LYS A 264 -1.53 -23.21 3.19
N ILE A 265 -0.37 -23.09 3.86
CA ILE A 265 -0.25 -22.39 5.14
C ILE A 265 -0.66 -20.93 4.98
N ALA A 266 -0.10 -20.23 3.99
CA ALA A 266 -0.44 -18.83 3.70
C ALA A 266 -1.94 -18.63 3.46
N LEU A 267 -2.58 -19.51 2.69
CA LEU A 267 -4.03 -19.43 2.44
C LEU A 267 -4.85 -19.71 3.72
N GLY A 268 -4.36 -20.60 4.60
CA GLY A 268 -4.97 -20.86 5.89
C GLY A 268 -4.85 -19.68 6.86
N ASP A 269 -3.70 -19.02 6.89
CA ASP A 269 -3.47 -17.83 7.72
C ASP A 269 -4.32 -16.64 7.23
N GLU A 270 -4.46 -16.48 5.91
CA GLU A 270 -5.37 -15.48 5.33
C GLU A 270 -6.84 -15.76 5.72
N ALA A 271 -7.26 -17.03 5.71
CA ALA A 271 -8.61 -17.41 6.14
C ALA A 271 -8.87 -17.13 7.63
N ASN A 272 -7.89 -17.42 8.50
CA ASN A 272 -7.98 -17.08 9.92
C ASN A 272 -8.04 -15.56 10.14
N THR A 273 -7.22 -14.80 9.43
CA THR A 273 -7.18 -13.33 9.50
C THR A 273 -8.51 -12.73 9.06
N HIS A 274 -9.09 -13.25 7.97
CA HIS A 274 -10.41 -12.83 7.50
C HIS A 274 -11.54 -13.16 8.50
N ALA A 275 -11.52 -14.35 9.12
CA ALA A 275 -12.47 -14.73 10.16
C ALA A 275 -12.36 -13.79 11.39
N LEU A 276 -11.14 -13.44 11.77
CA LEU A 276 -10.86 -12.48 12.84
C LEU A 276 -11.39 -11.08 12.51
N ILE A 277 -11.12 -10.54 11.32
CA ILE A 277 -11.64 -9.25 10.84
C ILE A 277 -13.17 -9.24 10.92
N THR A 278 -13.80 -10.25 10.34
CA THR A 278 -15.27 -10.40 10.34
C THR A 278 -15.85 -10.42 11.75
N ALA A 279 -15.20 -11.12 12.67
CA ALA A 279 -15.63 -11.19 14.05
C ALA A 279 -15.50 -9.84 14.78
N LEU A 280 -14.42 -9.09 14.52
CA LEU A 280 -14.19 -7.75 15.08
C LEU A 280 -15.20 -6.72 14.55
N GLU A 281 -15.56 -6.76 13.27
CA GLU A 281 -16.52 -5.82 12.65
C GLU A 281 -17.96 -5.99 13.16
N ARG A 282 -18.29 -7.20 13.62
CA ARG A 282 -19.61 -7.55 14.18
C ARG A 282 -19.76 -7.20 15.65
N GLN A 283 -18.71 -6.73 16.32
CA GLN A 283 -18.79 -6.37 17.73
C GLN A 283 -19.69 -5.16 17.96
N ILE A 284 -20.47 -5.24 19.02
CA ILE A 284 -21.37 -4.18 19.48
C ILE A 284 -21.12 -3.99 20.98
N ASN A 285 -21.09 -2.75 21.42
CA ASN A 285 -20.92 -2.44 22.83
C ASN A 285 -22.06 -3.02 23.68
N ASP A 286 -21.70 -3.55 24.85
CA ASP A 286 -22.64 -3.86 25.92
C ASP A 286 -23.17 -2.58 26.58
N VAL A 287 -24.05 -2.74 27.58
CA VAL A 287 -24.64 -1.63 28.34
C VAL A 287 -23.58 -0.75 29.03
N ALA A 288 -22.40 -1.29 29.30
CA ALA A 288 -21.27 -0.58 29.91
C ALA A 288 -20.30 0.02 28.88
N GLY A 289 -20.59 -0.07 27.57
CA GLY A 289 -19.72 0.44 26.52
C GLY A 289 -18.51 -0.45 26.19
N LYS A 290 -18.56 -1.74 26.56
CA LYS A 290 -17.46 -2.69 26.41
C LYS A 290 -17.81 -3.83 25.47
N ILE A 291 -16.79 -4.53 24.98
CA ILE A 291 -16.94 -5.78 24.22
C ILE A 291 -16.26 -6.94 24.98
N ASN A 292 -16.64 -8.18 24.68
CA ASN A 292 -16.06 -9.38 25.30
C ASN A 292 -15.70 -10.40 24.22
N LEU A 293 -14.43 -10.43 23.84
CA LEU A 293 -13.93 -11.24 22.74
C LEU A 293 -13.64 -12.69 23.13
N SER A 294 -13.47 -12.99 24.42
CA SER A 294 -13.32 -14.35 24.94
C SER A 294 -14.57 -15.23 24.76
N ARG A 295 -15.71 -14.63 24.41
CA ARG A 295 -16.98 -15.35 24.14
C ARG A 295 -17.27 -15.51 22.64
N VAL A 296 -16.43 -14.97 21.79
CA VAL A 296 -16.61 -14.98 20.34
C VAL A 296 -15.61 -15.96 19.78
N ASN A 297 -16.08 -17.07 19.23
CA ASN A 297 -15.22 -18.07 18.62
C ASN A 297 -15.17 -17.87 17.10
N VAL A 298 -14.00 -18.10 16.53
CA VAL A 298 -13.76 -18.11 15.09
C VAL A 298 -13.20 -19.46 14.66
N PRO A 299 -13.55 -19.94 13.45
CA PRO A 299 -12.97 -21.16 12.92
C PRO A 299 -11.49 -20.98 12.61
N ILE A 300 -10.70 -22.03 12.84
CA ILE A 300 -9.29 -22.08 12.47
C ILE A 300 -9.10 -23.01 11.27
N HIS A 301 -8.41 -22.52 10.26
CA HIS A 301 -8.11 -23.27 9.06
C HIS A 301 -7.10 -24.39 9.35
N PRO A 302 -7.34 -25.64 8.94
CA PRO A 302 -6.48 -26.79 9.29
C PRO A 302 -5.08 -26.74 8.68
N ASP A 303 -4.87 -25.98 7.61
CA ASP A 303 -3.53 -25.78 7.05
C ASP A 303 -2.77 -24.59 7.68
N SER A 304 -3.41 -23.76 8.50
CA SER A 304 -2.82 -22.51 9.04
C SER A 304 -1.62 -22.76 9.97
N THR A 305 -0.76 -21.76 10.09
CA THR A 305 0.38 -21.77 11.02
C THR A 305 -0.10 -22.02 12.45
N TYR A 306 -1.15 -21.30 12.87
CA TYR A 306 -1.74 -21.44 14.19
C TYR A 306 -2.22 -22.89 14.47
N PHE A 307 -2.86 -23.54 13.50
CA PHE A 307 -3.29 -24.93 13.65
C PHE A 307 -2.11 -25.90 13.74
N ASN A 308 -1.09 -25.70 12.91
CA ASN A 308 0.07 -26.59 12.83
C ASN A 308 1.00 -26.50 14.07
N GLU A 309 1.06 -25.33 14.70
CA GLU A 309 1.86 -25.11 15.92
C GLU A 309 1.11 -25.48 17.20
N SER A 310 -0.22 -25.63 17.14
CA SER A 310 -1.05 -26.01 18.28
C SER A 310 -0.87 -27.49 18.63
N GLU A 311 -0.67 -27.80 19.92
CA GLU A 311 -0.60 -29.19 20.42
C GLU A 311 -1.97 -29.90 20.39
N GLU A 312 -3.07 -29.14 20.34
CA GLU A 312 -4.43 -29.66 20.22
C GLU A 312 -5.06 -29.24 18.88
N PRO A 313 -5.80 -30.14 18.18
CA PRO A 313 -6.48 -29.81 16.95
C PRO A 313 -7.72 -28.95 17.24
N LEU A 314 -7.50 -27.65 17.43
CA LEU A 314 -8.56 -26.66 17.70
C LEU A 314 -9.25 -26.31 16.38
N GLY A 315 -10.52 -26.72 16.25
CA GLY A 315 -11.36 -26.33 15.11
C GLY A 315 -11.89 -24.89 15.21
N GLU A 316 -12.01 -24.38 16.44
CA GLU A 316 -12.42 -23.02 16.74
C GLU A 316 -11.61 -22.49 17.93
N VAL A 317 -11.37 -21.19 17.98
CA VAL A 317 -10.67 -20.51 19.08
C VAL A 317 -11.37 -19.18 19.39
N SER A 318 -11.24 -18.68 20.62
CA SER A 318 -11.76 -17.36 20.96
C SER A 318 -10.97 -16.26 20.22
N VAL A 319 -11.66 -15.17 19.86
CA VAL A 319 -11.03 -14.00 19.22
C VAL A 319 -9.96 -13.41 20.13
N ALA A 320 -10.14 -13.45 21.45
CA ALA A 320 -9.14 -12.96 22.40
C ALA A 320 -7.84 -13.75 22.32
N ASP A 321 -7.90 -15.09 22.30
CA ASP A 321 -6.70 -15.94 22.24
C ASP A 321 -6.00 -15.84 20.88
N LEU A 322 -6.77 -15.70 19.79
CA LEU A 322 -6.19 -15.51 18.46
C LEU A 322 -5.47 -14.16 18.34
N LEU A 323 -6.03 -13.10 18.94
CA LEU A 323 -5.37 -11.79 18.99
C LEU A 323 -4.07 -11.83 19.80
N ASP A 324 -4.06 -12.53 20.94
CA ASP A 324 -2.87 -12.70 21.76
C ASP A 324 -1.77 -13.46 21.01
N ALA A 325 -2.14 -14.56 20.34
CA ALA A 325 -1.23 -15.34 19.50
C ALA A 325 -0.61 -14.51 18.37
N TYR A 326 -1.37 -13.57 17.80
CA TYR A 326 -0.88 -12.66 16.76
C TYR A 326 -0.20 -11.39 17.33
N GLY A 327 -0.11 -11.24 18.65
CA GLY A 327 0.56 -10.12 19.31
C GLY A 327 -0.23 -8.81 19.30
N TYR A 328 -1.55 -8.86 19.11
CA TYR A 328 -2.42 -7.68 19.11
C TYR A 328 -3.06 -7.43 20.48
N HIS A 329 -3.22 -6.15 20.83
CA HIS A 329 -3.96 -5.78 22.04
C HIS A 329 -5.46 -5.95 21.87
N GLU A 330 -6.12 -6.53 22.88
CA GLU A 330 -7.56 -6.70 22.87
C GLU A 330 -8.29 -5.33 22.84
N PRO A 331 -9.13 -5.07 21.81
CA PRO A 331 -9.91 -3.85 21.75
C PRO A 331 -10.97 -3.83 22.86
N LYS A 332 -11.15 -2.66 23.49
CA LYS A 332 -12.02 -2.52 24.67
C LYS A 332 -13.46 -2.13 24.33
N ASN A 333 -13.71 -1.66 23.12
CA ASN A 333 -15.00 -1.17 22.66
C ASN A 333 -15.16 -1.35 21.15
N GLU A 334 -16.36 -1.12 20.64
CA GLU A 334 -16.70 -1.22 19.22
C GLU A 334 -15.81 -0.37 18.31
N GLU A 335 -15.51 0.88 18.67
CA GLU A 335 -14.66 1.76 17.84
C GLU A 335 -13.24 1.18 17.69
N ALA A 336 -12.67 0.67 18.79
CA ALA A 336 -11.37 0.04 18.80
C ALA A 336 -11.36 -1.28 18.00
N ALA A 337 -12.42 -2.08 18.09
CA ALA A 337 -12.55 -3.32 17.33
C ALA A 337 -12.65 -3.04 15.83
N ARG A 338 -13.48 -2.06 15.43
CA ARG A 338 -13.58 -1.62 14.03
C ARG A 338 -12.26 -1.04 13.51
N ASN A 339 -11.52 -0.30 14.33
CA ASN A 339 -10.21 0.22 13.95
C ASN A 339 -9.19 -0.91 13.76
N LEU A 340 -9.20 -1.91 14.63
CA LEU A 340 -8.33 -3.09 14.51
C LEU A 340 -8.67 -3.90 13.27
N ALA A 341 -9.95 -4.17 13.01
CA ALA A 341 -10.41 -4.83 11.79
C ALA A 341 -9.89 -4.12 10.52
N LYS A 342 -10.03 -2.80 10.45
CA LYS A 342 -9.50 -1.98 9.33
C LYS A 342 -7.97 -1.99 9.22
N THR A 343 -7.28 -2.14 10.35
CA THR A 343 -5.81 -2.23 10.35
C THR A 343 -5.38 -3.59 9.80
N LEU A 344 -6.04 -4.67 10.22
CA LEU A 344 -5.78 -6.03 9.76
C LEU A 344 -6.16 -6.23 8.29
N SER A 345 -7.20 -5.52 7.81
CA SER A 345 -7.59 -5.57 6.40
C SER A 345 -6.59 -4.88 5.46
N PHE A 346 -5.65 -4.09 5.99
CA PHE A 346 -4.65 -3.40 5.20
C PHE A 346 -3.29 -4.10 5.33
N ASP A 347 -3.01 -5.05 4.43
CA ASP A 347 -1.72 -5.72 4.37
C ASP A 347 -0.65 -4.77 3.79
N LEU A 348 0.16 -4.20 4.69
CA LEU A 348 1.28 -3.34 4.32
C LEU A 348 2.51 -4.16 3.88
N GLU A 349 2.66 -5.38 4.39
CA GLU A 349 3.84 -6.23 4.13
C GLU A 349 3.87 -6.72 2.69
N HIS A 350 2.72 -7.06 2.10
CA HIS A 350 2.64 -7.41 0.68
C HIS A 350 3.12 -6.28 -0.25
N ARG A 351 3.07 -5.03 0.21
CA ARG A 351 3.52 -3.86 -0.54
C ARG A 351 5.02 -3.64 -0.44
N ALA A 352 5.71 -4.39 0.42
CA ALA A 352 7.15 -4.35 0.57
C ALA A 352 7.86 -4.63 -0.77
N PRO A 353 9.08 -4.10 -0.96
CA PRO A 353 9.90 -4.45 -2.09
C PRO A 353 10.21 -5.95 -2.13
N THR A 354 10.13 -6.53 -3.33
CA THR A 354 10.47 -7.95 -3.56
C THR A 354 11.57 -8.07 -4.60
N VAL A 355 12.17 -9.25 -4.72
CA VAL A 355 13.14 -9.57 -5.78
C VAL A 355 12.54 -9.35 -7.17
N ASP A 356 11.23 -9.53 -7.29
CA ASP A 356 10.49 -9.51 -8.54
C ASP A 356 9.76 -8.21 -8.85
N LYS A 357 9.54 -7.33 -7.88
CA LYS A 357 8.87 -6.05 -8.07
C LYS A 357 9.26 -5.07 -6.96
N GLY A 358 9.56 -3.84 -7.34
CA GLY A 358 9.73 -2.73 -6.39
C GLY A 358 11.18 -2.44 -6.03
N TYR A 359 11.40 -1.18 -5.62
CA TYR A 359 12.69 -0.66 -5.19
C TYR A 359 13.06 -1.21 -3.84
N ALA A 360 14.19 -1.88 -3.73
CA ALA A 360 14.68 -2.30 -2.43
C ALA A 360 14.78 -1.12 -1.45
N PRO A 361 14.45 -1.32 -0.17
CA PRO A 361 14.64 -0.28 0.83
C PRO A 361 16.11 0.10 0.89
N VAL A 362 16.39 1.39 0.99
CA VAL A 362 17.78 1.85 0.98
C VAL A 362 18.30 1.95 2.41
N LEU A 363 19.41 1.27 2.69
CA LEU A 363 20.04 1.16 4.01
C LEU A 363 20.69 2.46 4.54
N VAL A 364 20.60 3.59 3.82
CA VAL A 364 21.24 4.86 4.24
C VAL A 364 20.29 5.86 4.92
N ARG A 365 19.03 5.49 5.14
CA ARG A 365 18.02 6.37 5.74
C ARG A 365 18.37 6.70 7.19
N SER A 366 18.27 7.97 7.61
CA SER A 366 18.62 8.42 8.97
C SER A 366 17.76 7.87 10.12
N SER A 367 16.59 7.29 9.83
CA SER A 367 15.60 6.91 10.85
C SER A 367 15.13 5.46 10.73
N GLY A 368 15.95 4.48 11.12
CA GLY A 368 15.55 3.06 11.13
C GLY A 368 16.58 2.13 11.77
N ALA A 369 16.21 0.87 12.05
CA ALA A 369 17.15 -0.14 12.55
C ALA A 369 18.20 -0.55 11.49
N ALA A 370 17.93 -0.29 10.21
CA ALA A 370 18.77 -0.61 9.06
C ALA A 370 19.66 0.55 8.59
N VAL A 371 20.02 1.51 9.45
CA VAL A 371 20.93 2.62 9.07
C VAL A 371 22.36 2.11 8.97
N LEU A 372 23.00 2.31 7.82
CA LEU A 372 24.43 2.14 7.66
C LEU A 372 25.20 3.23 8.41
N GLY A 373 26.04 2.82 9.35
CA GLY A 373 26.97 3.70 10.05
C GLY A 373 27.98 4.37 9.10
N ALA A 374 28.61 5.46 9.55
CA ALA A 374 29.56 6.23 8.75
C ALA A 374 30.74 5.38 8.19
N ASP A 375 31.18 4.39 8.97
CA ASP A 375 32.23 3.45 8.59
C ASP A 375 31.77 2.54 7.45
N SER A 376 30.59 1.92 7.58
CA SER A 376 29.99 1.10 6.53
C SER A 376 29.76 1.90 5.26
N GLN A 377 29.26 3.14 5.34
CA GLN A 377 29.12 4.02 4.18
C GLN A 377 30.47 4.30 3.49
N THR A 378 31.54 4.43 4.27
CA THR A 378 32.90 4.63 3.74
C THR A 378 33.43 3.38 3.06
N GLN A 379 33.22 2.20 3.66
CA GLN A 379 33.59 0.92 3.07
C GLN A 379 32.85 0.67 1.76
N ILE A 380 31.54 0.97 1.69
CA ILE A 380 30.77 0.90 0.43
C ILE A 380 31.43 1.74 -0.66
N ARG A 381 31.74 3.01 -0.37
CA ARG A 381 32.39 3.90 -1.35
C ARG A 381 33.75 3.37 -1.82
N GLN A 382 34.52 2.75 -0.92
CA GLN A 382 35.80 2.11 -1.27
C GLN A 382 35.60 0.90 -2.19
N ILE A 383 34.63 0.01 -1.89
CA ILE A 383 34.31 -1.15 -2.73
C ILE A 383 33.84 -0.70 -4.12
N VAL A 384 32.98 0.32 -4.18
CA VAL A 384 32.51 0.91 -5.45
C VAL A 384 33.67 1.52 -6.24
N ALA A 385 34.59 2.23 -5.58
CA ALA A 385 35.78 2.79 -6.23
C ALA A 385 36.69 1.69 -6.82
N GLN A 386 36.91 0.60 -6.09
CA GLN A 386 37.67 -0.56 -6.57
C GLN A 386 36.96 -1.23 -7.76
N TRP A 387 35.65 -1.41 -7.70
CA TRP A 387 34.87 -1.98 -8.79
C TRP A 387 34.94 -1.10 -10.05
N LYS A 388 34.85 0.24 -9.90
CA LYS A 388 35.02 1.17 -11.03
C LYS A 388 36.42 1.09 -11.64
N ALA A 389 37.46 0.89 -10.83
CA ALA A 389 38.84 0.76 -11.30
C ALA A 389 39.09 -0.52 -12.15
N GLN A 390 38.26 -1.55 -12.01
CA GLN A 390 38.36 -2.78 -12.81
C GLN A 390 37.85 -2.64 -14.24
N SER A 391 37.15 -1.55 -14.56
CA SER A 391 36.56 -1.29 -15.87
C SER A 391 37.13 -0.02 -16.49
N THR A 392 37.31 0.01 -17.81
CA THR A 392 37.89 1.15 -18.54
C THR A 392 37.12 2.45 -18.23
N PRO A 393 37.83 3.53 -17.82
CA PRO A 393 37.21 4.83 -17.58
C PRO A 393 36.40 5.31 -18.78
N VAL A 394 35.22 5.86 -18.52
CA VAL A 394 34.35 6.39 -19.59
C VAL A 394 34.55 7.90 -19.68
N PRO A 395 35.09 8.43 -20.79
CA PRO A 395 35.26 9.88 -20.93
C PRO A 395 33.89 10.57 -20.96
N PRO A 396 33.76 11.76 -20.32
CA PRO A 396 32.53 12.52 -20.35
C PRO A 396 32.24 12.99 -21.78
N THR A 397 31.05 12.69 -22.29
CA THR A 397 30.54 13.24 -23.56
C THR A 397 29.58 14.38 -23.29
N SER A 398 29.33 15.22 -24.30
CA SER A 398 28.34 16.31 -24.24
C SER A 398 26.93 15.86 -23.89
N GLN A 399 26.60 14.57 -24.10
CA GLN A 399 25.31 13.97 -23.74
C GLN A 399 25.31 13.28 -22.36
N ALA A 400 26.47 12.88 -21.82
CA ALA A 400 26.57 12.11 -20.58
C ALA A 400 26.94 12.96 -19.34
N GLY A 401 27.50 14.16 -19.50
CA GLY A 401 27.97 14.97 -18.36
C GLY A 401 29.12 14.32 -17.57
N GLN A 402 29.48 14.88 -16.41
CA GLN A 402 30.55 14.34 -15.54
C GLN A 402 30.20 12.98 -14.91
N GLY A 403 28.91 12.65 -14.81
CA GLY A 403 28.41 11.38 -14.25
C GLY A 403 28.51 10.17 -15.19
N ALA A 404 29.18 10.29 -16.35
CA ALA A 404 29.41 9.16 -17.25
C ALA A 404 30.19 8.01 -16.58
N ASP A 405 31.09 8.35 -15.66
CA ASP A 405 31.92 7.41 -14.94
C ASP A 405 31.35 6.96 -13.58
N SER A 406 30.18 7.49 -13.19
CA SER A 406 29.47 7.08 -11.96
C SER A 406 29.09 5.60 -12.01
N LEU A 407 28.86 4.98 -10.85
CA LEU A 407 28.37 3.61 -10.75
C LEU A 407 27.10 3.42 -11.58
N MET A 408 26.14 4.35 -11.41
CA MET A 408 24.92 4.38 -12.19
C MET A 408 25.21 4.52 -13.69
N GLY A 409 26.12 5.41 -14.07
CA GLY A 409 26.47 5.63 -15.48
C GLY A 409 27.00 4.38 -16.17
N ARG A 410 27.86 3.62 -15.48
CA ARG A 410 28.43 2.36 -15.98
C ARG A 410 27.37 1.25 -16.08
N LEU A 411 26.46 1.15 -15.11
CA LEU A 411 25.39 0.15 -15.10
C LEU A 411 24.30 0.45 -16.14
N VAL A 412 23.87 1.71 -16.27
CA VAL A 412 22.87 2.11 -17.27
C VAL A 412 23.31 1.75 -18.68
N ARG A 413 24.60 1.88 -19.01
CA ARG A 413 25.14 1.51 -20.34
C ARG A 413 24.99 0.01 -20.66
N LYS A 414 24.83 -0.85 -19.66
CA LYS A 414 24.62 -2.30 -19.83
C LYS A 414 23.14 -2.65 -20.03
N LEU A 415 22.23 -1.68 -19.88
CA LEU A 415 20.80 -1.88 -20.15
C LEU A 415 20.51 -1.88 -21.66
N PRO A 416 19.48 -2.63 -22.10
CA PRO A 416 18.97 -2.55 -23.47
C PRO A 416 18.55 -1.13 -23.86
N ASP A 417 18.74 -0.76 -25.13
CA ASP A 417 18.40 0.58 -25.64
C ASP A 417 16.94 0.96 -25.41
N SER A 418 16.02 0.00 -25.53
CA SER A 418 14.59 0.19 -25.23
C SER A 418 14.36 0.63 -23.78
N THR A 419 15.05 0.00 -22.83
CA THR A 419 14.96 0.33 -21.41
C THR A 419 15.58 1.70 -21.13
N ARG A 420 16.70 2.02 -21.79
CA ARG A 420 17.37 3.32 -21.65
C ARG A 420 16.50 4.48 -22.15
N GLN A 421 15.86 4.31 -23.30
CA GLN A 421 14.92 5.30 -23.83
C GLN A 421 13.69 5.47 -22.93
N ALA A 422 13.21 4.39 -22.31
CA ALA A 422 12.08 4.41 -21.39
C ALA A 422 12.39 5.01 -20.01
N ILE A 423 13.66 5.31 -19.65
CA ILE A 423 14.02 5.88 -18.32
C ILE A 423 13.23 7.16 -18.04
N LYS A 424 13.02 8.00 -19.05
CA LYS A 424 12.30 9.27 -18.91
C LYS A 424 10.85 9.07 -18.50
N ASP A 425 10.20 8.06 -19.08
CA ASP A 425 8.76 7.83 -18.91
C ASP A 425 8.48 6.82 -17.78
N SER A 426 9.44 5.96 -17.46
CA SER A 426 9.31 4.88 -16.49
C SER A 426 10.63 4.66 -15.72
N PRO A 427 11.07 5.64 -14.89
CA PRO A 427 12.30 5.54 -14.11
C PRO A 427 12.27 4.38 -13.11
N ALA A 428 11.15 4.21 -12.40
CA ALA A 428 10.28 3.08 -12.68
C ALA A 428 10.91 1.68 -12.87
N ALA A 429 10.37 1.05 -13.90
CA ALA A 429 10.83 -0.20 -14.48
C ALA A 429 12.32 -0.18 -14.87
N ALA A 430 12.90 0.98 -15.20
CA ALA A 430 14.31 1.06 -15.57
C ALA A 430 15.24 0.74 -14.40
N LEU A 431 14.93 1.22 -13.19
CA LEU A 431 15.68 0.88 -11.99
C LEU A 431 15.52 -0.60 -11.64
N ASP A 432 14.32 -1.17 -11.78
CA ASP A 432 14.07 -2.61 -11.60
C ASP A 432 14.88 -3.47 -12.57
N ALA A 433 15.06 -3.00 -13.81
CA ALA A 433 15.93 -3.66 -14.79
C ALA A 433 17.42 -3.52 -14.42
N LEU A 434 17.83 -2.35 -13.92
CA LEU A 434 19.21 -2.06 -13.54
C LEU A 434 19.68 -2.95 -12.38
N ILE A 435 18.87 -3.04 -11.33
CA ILE A 435 19.24 -3.83 -10.14
C ILE A 435 19.35 -5.33 -10.43
N ARG A 436 18.70 -5.81 -11.51
CA ARG A 436 18.75 -7.21 -11.94
C ARG A 436 19.90 -7.54 -12.87
N LEU A 437 20.71 -6.55 -13.27
CA LEU A 437 21.90 -6.84 -14.06
C LEU A 437 22.82 -7.77 -13.27
N PRO A 438 23.36 -8.83 -13.88
CA PRO A 438 24.24 -9.78 -13.19
C PRO A 438 25.39 -9.09 -12.43
N ASP A 439 25.99 -8.07 -13.05
CA ASP A 439 27.08 -7.31 -12.44
C ASP A 439 26.62 -6.44 -11.25
N ALA A 440 25.40 -5.92 -11.32
CA ALA A 440 24.82 -5.11 -10.26
C ALA A 440 24.51 -5.98 -9.04
N MET A 441 23.91 -7.16 -9.27
CA MET A 441 23.68 -8.18 -8.24
C MET A 441 24.98 -8.69 -7.62
N ALA A 442 26.00 -8.96 -8.45
CA ALA A 442 27.31 -9.39 -7.96
C ALA A 442 27.98 -8.33 -7.08
N LEU A 443 27.89 -7.04 -7.46
CA LEU A 443 28.40 -5.94 -6.65
C LEU A 443 27.63 -5.81 -5.33
N GLY A 444 26.29 -5.85 -5.38
CA GLY A 444 25.45 -5.80 -4.19
C GLY A 444 25.75 -6.93 -3.20
N LYS A 445 25.88 -8.16 -3.71
CA LYS A 445 26.25 -9.34 -2.91
C LYS A 445 27.65 -9.20 -2.29
N LYS A 446 28.63 -8.72 -3.06
CA LYS A 446 29.98 -8.46 -2.53
C LYS A 446 29.94 -7.45 -1.38
N ILE A 447 29.20 -6.35 -1.55
CA ILE A 447 29.07 -5.32 -0.52
C ILE A 447 28.42 -5.89 0.75
N GLN A 448 27.37 -6.68 0.58
CA GLN A 448 26.71 -7.38 1.69
C GLN A 448 27.70 -8.27 2.45
N GLU A 449 28.43 -9.13 1.75
CA GLU A 449 29.40 -10.07 2.34
C GLU A 449 30.53 -9.34 3.07
N ASP A 450 31.12 -8.32 2.45
CA ASP A 450 32.22 -7.53 3.01
C ASP A 450 31.79 -6.74 4.27
N LEU A 451 30.50 -6.41 4.40
CA LEU A 451 29.92 -5.73 5.56
C LEU A 451 29.31 -6.69 6.59
N GLY A 452 29.31 -8.01 6.34
CA GLY A 452 28.68 -9.00 7.21
C GLY A 452 27.15 -8.87 7.29
N GLY A 453 26.52 -8.40 6.22
CA GLY A 453 25.06 -8.28 6.12
C GLY A 453 24.36 -9.64 6.07
N ILE A 454 23.20 -9.74 6.74
CA ILE A 454 22.35 -10.93 6.72
C ILE A 454 21.86 -11.17 5.29
N GLU A 455 22.01 -12.41 4.81
CA GLU A 455 21.48 -12.80 3.50
C GLU A 455 19.96 -12.94 3.58
N THR A 456 19.27 -12.11 2.80
CA THR A 456 17.83 -12.17 2.59
C THR A 456 17.57 -12.18 1.08
N PRO A 457 16.34 -12.47 0.62
CA PRO A 457 16.03 -12.39 -0.81
C PRO A 457 16.34 -11.01 -1.43
N THR A 458 16.26 -9.92 -0.66
CA THR A 458 16.46 -8.54 -1.13
C THR A 458 17.78 -7.91 -0.70
N SER A 459 18.53 -8.49 0.24
CA SER A 459 19.71 -7.87 0.86
C SER A 459 20.72 -7.35 -0.16
N ALA A 460 21.08 -8.15 -1.16
CA ALA A 460 22.02 -7.73 -2.21
C ALA A 460 21.53 -6.47 -2.98
N ILE A 461 20.22 -6.37 -3.22
CA ILE A 461 19.59 -5.24 -3.91
C ILE A 461 19.60 -3.99 -3.00
N GLU A 462 19.39 -4.16 -1.70
CA GLU A 462 19.43 -3.07 -0.71
C GLU A 462 20.83 -2.46 -0.60
N TYR A 463 21.87 -3.30 -0.52
CA TYR A 463 23.27 -2.85 -0.49
C TYR A 463 23.68 -2.19 -1.81
N LEU A 464 23.25 -2.72 -2.96
CA LEU A 464 23.45 -2.06 -4.26
C LEU A 464 22.76 -0.70 -4.31
N SER A 465 21.53 -0.59 -3.82
CA SER A 465 20.77 0.67 -3.81
C SER A 465 21.43 1.72 -2.91
N ALA A 466 21.97 1.28 -1.77
CA ALA A 466 22.77 2.13 -0.89
C ALA A 466 24.07 2.61 -1.59
N ALA A 467 24.74 1.72 -2.33
CA ALA A 467 25.92 2.07 -3.10
C ALA A 467 25.63 3.09 -4.21
N LEU A 468 24.52 2.93 -4.93
CA LEU A 468 24.05 3.88 -5.94
C LEU A 468 23.74 5.25 -5.32
N ALA A 469 23.06 5.28 -4.18
CA ALA A 469 22.75 6.52 -3.48
C ALA A 469 24.01 7.24 -2.99
N LEU A 470 24.96 6.52 -2.38
CA LEU A 470 26.20 7.11 -1.84
C LEU A 470 27.19 7.56 -2.91
N ASP A 471 27.17 6.95 -4.10
CA ASP A 471 27.97 7.40 -5.26
C ASP A 471 27.39 8.68 -5.89
N LEU A 472 26.07 8.86 -5.82
CA LEU A 472 25.37 10.08 -6.27
C LEU A 472 25.51 11.24 -5.27
N ASP A 473 25.33 10.95 -3.98
CA ASP A 473 25.42 11.91 -2.89
C ASP A 473 26.12 11.27 -1.69
N PRO A 474 27.36 11.69 -1.34
CA PRO A 474 28.06 11.19 -0.15
C PRO A 474 27.33 11.44 1.17
N ALA A 475 26.38 12.40 1.18
CA ALA A 475 25.51 12.72 2.31
C ALA A 475 24.10 12.11 2.17
N ALA A 476 23.88 11.21 1.19
CA ALA A 476 22.60 10.54 0.97
C ALA A 476 22.04 9.99 2.28
N GLY A 477 20.77 10.34 2.55
CA GLY A 477 20.02 9.83 3.69
C GLY A 477 20.34 10.49 5.02
N ARG A 478 21.32 11.42 5.10
CA ARG A 478 21.61 12.21 6.31
C ARG A 478 20.58 13.31 6.59
N SER A 479 19.90 13.78 5.55
CA SER A 479 18.86 14.81 5.65
C SER A 479 17.77 14.53 4.62
N ARG A 480 16.53 14.84 4.99
CA ARG A 480 15.38 14.83 4.07
C ARG A 480 15.30 16.07 3.18
N HIS A 481 15.98 17.14 3.56
CA HIS A 481 15.92 18.43 2.90
C HIS A 481 16.92 18.49 1.76
N ASN A 482 18.20 18.18 2.03
CA ASN A 482 19.27 18.32 1.06
C ASN A 482 19.55 17.00 0.32
N LEU A 483 19.29 16.99 -0.99
CA LEU A 483 19.54 15.88 -1.90
C LEU A 483 20.52 16.35 -2.98
N ALA A 484 21.77 15.90 -2.93
CA ALA A 484 22.82 16.30 -3.88
C ALA A 484 22.93 17.82 -4.09
N GLY A 485 22.81 18.58 -3.00
CA GLY A 485 22.87 20.06 -3.00
C GLY A 485 21.54 20.76 -3.31
N TYR A 486 20.45 20.03 -3.58
CA TYR A 486 19.13 20.58 -3.84
C TYR A 486 18.21 20.43 -2.64
N ASN A 487 17.47 21.50 -2.27
CA ASN A 487 16.48 21.44 -1.21
C ASN A 487 15.06 21.23 -1.74
N VAL A 488 14.51 20.02 -1.62
CA VAL A 488 13.14 19.70 -2.09
C VAL A 488 12.05 20.39 -1.27
N TYR A 489 12.36 20.82 -0.04
CA TYR A 489 11.51 21.59 0.86
C TYR A 489 11.97 23.05 0.97
N GLY A 490 12.65 23.57 -0.06
CA GLY A 490 13.09 24.96 -0.12
C GLY A 490 11.93 25.95 -0.27
N ARG A 491 12.22 27.25 -0.10
CA ARG A 491 11.23 28.32 -0.30
C ARG A 491 10.60 28.29 -1.70
N ASP A 492 11.38 27.95 -2.71
CA ASP A 492 10.91 27.88 -4.09
C ASP A 492 9.90 26.75 -4.33
N SER A 493 9.85 25.76 -3.43
CA SER A 493 8.89 24.66 -3.46
C SER A 493 7.53 25.05 -2.87
N ILE A 494 7.42 26.14 -2.11
CA ILE A 494 6.16 26.53 -1.43
C ILE A 494 5.08 26.78 -2.47
N GLY A 495 3.93 26.11 -2.32
CA GLY A 495 2.82 26.17 -3.28
C GLY A 495 3.04 25.37 -4.57
N ALA A 496 4.21 24.73 -4.76
CA ALA A 496 4.44 23.83 -5.89
C ALA A 496 3.87 22.43 -5.62
N THR A 497 3.43 21.77 -6.69
CA THR A 497 2.99 20.38 -6.62
C THR A 497 4.19 19.44 -6.47
N PRO A 498 4.02 18.23 -5.91
CA PRO A 498 5.10 17.25 -5.82
C PRO A 498 5.75 16.94 -7.16
N SER A 499 4.93 16.82 -8.21
CA SER A 499 5.41 16.59 -9.58
C SER A 499 6.31 17.73 -10.08
N GLU A 500 5.96 18.98 -9.80
CA GLU A 500 6.78 20.15 -10.17
C GLU A 500 8.09 20.18 -9.38
N ILE A 501 8.06 19.87 -8.08
CA ILE A 501 9.27 19.77 -7.24
C ILE A 501 10.20 18.67 -7.77
N THR A 502 9.68 17.47 -8.04
CA THR A 502 10.45 16.36 -8.61
C THR A 502 11.03 16.71 -9.99
N LYS A 503 10.28 17.43 -10.82
CA LYS A 503 10.75 17.90 -12.13
C LYS A 503 11.91 18.89 -12.01
N ARG A 504 11.82 19.86 -11.09
CA ARG A 504 12.90 20.82 -10.82
C ARG A 504 14.15 20.12 -10.27
N PHE A 505 13.95 19.20 -9.33
CA PHE A 505 15.03 18.38 -8.79
C PHE A 505 15.69 17.51 -9.86
N THR A 506 14.91 16.86 -10.73
CA THR A 506 15.43 16.08 -11.86
C THR A 506 16.29 16.96 -12.77
N ARG A 507 15.82 18.17 -13.10
CA ARG A 507 16.58 19.14 -13.90
C ARG A 507 17.90 19.54 -13.24
N HIS A 508 17.91 19.72 -11.92
CA HIS A 508 19.14 20.00 -11.16
C HIS A 508 20.18 18.88 -11.36
N LEU A 509 19.74 17.62 -11.39
CA LEU A 509 20.63 16.47 -11.57
C LEU A 509 21.16 16.31 -13.00
N GLU A 510 20.53 16.89 -14.02
CA GLU A 510 20.97 16.81 -15.41
C GLU A 510 22.42 17.32 -15.59
N GLY A 511 22.82 18.36 -14.85
CA GLY A 511 24.18 18.88 -14.88
C GLY A 511 25.23 17.92 -14.31
N THR A 512 24.83 17.04 -13.39
CA THR A 512 25.72 16.11 -12.69
C THR A 512 25.77 14.76 -13.40
N VAL A 513 24.61 14.16 -13.69
CA VAL A 513 24.50 12.78 -14.20
C VAL A 513 24.12 12.68 -15.68
N GLY A 514 23.80 13.80 -16.33
CA GLY A 514 23.29 13.84 -17.70
C GLY A 514 21.78 13.61 -17.79
N VAL A 515 21.19 14.05 -18.91
CA VAL A 515 19.72 14.07 -19.13
C VAL A 515 19.10 12.68 -19.09
N GLU A 516 19.75 11.69 -19.70
CA GLU A 516 19.26 10.30 -19.75
C GLU A 516 19.08 9.68 -18.36
N ARG A 517 19.98 10.01 -17.42
CA ARG A 517 20.07 9.35 -16.10
C ARG A 517 19.46 10.16 -14.97
N ALA A 518 19.21 11.44 -15.17
CA ALA A 518 18.65 12.32 -14.15
C ALA A 518 17.35 11.79 -13.51
N PRO A 519 16.37 11.24 -14.25
CA PRO A 519 15.16 10.69 -13.64
C PRO A 519 15.44 9.50 -12.70
N LEU A 520 16.43 8.68 -13.05
CA LEU A 520 16.85 7.53 -12.28
C LEU A 520 17.58 7.96 -10.99
N ALA A 521 18.50 8.92 -11.11
CA ALA A 521 19.20 9.51 -9.97
C ALA A 521 18.23 10.21 -9.01
N ALA A 522 17.26 10.96 -9.53
CA ALA A 522 16.21 11.60 -8.74
C ALA A 522 15.43 10.56 -7.94
N ARG A 523 15.04 9.44 -8.57
CA ARG A 523 14.30 8.36 -7.90
C ARG A 523 15.09 7.75 -6.74
N ILE A 524 16.37 7.43 -6.91
CA ILE A 524 17.22 6.84 -5.85
C ILE A 524 17.42 7.80 -4.68
N LEU A 525 17.66 9.09 -4.96
CA LEU A 525 17.85 10.08 -3.89
C LEU A 525 16.55 10.36 -3.14
N LEU A 526 15.41 10.42 -3.85
CA LEU A 526 14.10 10.54 -3.22
C LEU A 526 13.77 9.31 -2.35
N SER A 527 14.07 8.08 -2.79
CA SER A 527 13.79 6.87 -1.97
C SER A 527 14.56 6.83 -0.66
N VAL A 528 15.68 7.54 -0.60
CA VAL A 528 16.54 7.63 0.57
C VAL A 528 16.15 8.77 1.50
N SER A 529 15.84 9.94 0.94
CA SER A 529 15.70 11.17 1.73
C SER A 529 14.27 11.69 1.82
N ALA A 530 13.45 11.50 0.79
CA ALA A 530 12.09 12.04 0.73
C ALA A 530 11.13 11.07 -0.02
N PRO A 531 10.88 9.87 0.56
CA PRO A 531 10.09 8.83 -0.10
C PRO A 531 8.62 9.22 -0.36
N GLU A 532 8.06 10.21 0.35
CA GLU A 532 6.74 10.81 0.12
C GLU A 532 6.53 11.34 -1.30
N PHE A 533 7.58 11.63 -2.06
CA PHE A 533 7.47 11.98 -3.48
C PHE A 533 7.34 10.76 -4.42
N LEU A 534 7.44 9.54 -3.92
CA LEU A 534 7.47 8.32 -4.73
C LEU A 534 6.14 7.58 -4.85
N ALA A 535 5.14 7.94 -4.05
CA ALA A 535 3.82 7.34 -4.20
C ALA A 535 3.22 7.66 -5.57
N ASN A 536 2.44 6.73 -6.07
CA ASN A 536 1.79 6.83 -7.37
C ASN A 536 0.53 7.68 -7.29
N GLN A 537 0.14 8.28 -8.42
CA GLN A 537 -1.14 9.01 -8.56
C GLN A 537 -1.33 10.14 -7.51
N LEU A 538 -0.28 10.91 -7.22
CA LEU A 538 -0.40 12.11 -6.39
C LEU A 538 -1.39 13.10 -7.04
N PRO A 539 -2.40 13.61 -6.30
CA PRO A 539 -3.37 14.54 -6.84
C PRO A 539 -2.72 15.81 -7.39
N PRO A 540 -3.12 16.33 -8.56
CA PRO A 540 -2.48 17.50 -9.16
C PRO A 540 -2.69 18.80 -8.35
N ASN A 541 -3.64 18.81 -7.42
CA ASN A 541 -3.97 19.94 -6.56
C ASN A 541 -3.28 19.90 -5.19
N ILE A 542 -2.55 18.82 -4.86
CA ILE A 542 -1.75 18.79 -3.63
C ILE A 542 -0.51 19.66 -3.83
N VAL A 543 -0.24 20.55 -2.87
CA VAL A 543 0.89 21.48 -2.93
C VAL A 543 1.65 21.50 -1.62
N TYR A 544 2.99 21.65 -1.70
CA TYR A 544 3.82 21.80 -0.52
C TYR A 544 3.42 23.06 0.27
N GLY A 545 3.31 22.92 1.59
CA GLY A 545 2.80 23.95 2.50
C GLY A 545 1.29 23.84 2.79
N SER A 546 0.54 22.99 2.08
CA SER A 546 -0.87 22.73 2.40
C SER A 546 -1.04 21.74 3.55
N HIS A 547 -2.19 21.82 4.25
CA HIS A 547 -2.62 20.82 5.23
C HIS A 547 -2.74 19.41 4.62
N LEU A 548 -3.17 19.34 3.36
CA LEU A 548 -3.29 18.08 2.62
C LEU A 548 -1.92 17.41 2.41
N TRP A 549 -0.91 18.17 2.01
CA TRP A 549 0.47 17.67 1.88
C TRP A 549 1.02 17.23 3.24
N LEU A 550 0.81 18.01 4.30
CA LEU A 550 1.24 17.64 5.64
C LEU A 550 0.68 16.28 6.06
N ASN A 551 -0.65 16.11 5.99
CA ASN A 551 -1.29 14.86 6.41
C ASN A 551 -0.80 13.66 5.59
N TYR A 552 -0.70 13.82 4.28
CA TYR A 552 -0.17 12.79 3.39
C TYR A 552 1.28 12.43 3.75
N SER A 553 2.17 13.42 3.93
CA SER A 553 3.57 13.17 4.27
C SER A 553 3.74 12.46 5.61
N VAL A 554 2.89 12.74 6.60
CA VAL A 554 2.92 12.03 7.90
C VAL A 554 2.62 10.54 7.69
N GLU A 555 1.57 10.21 6.95
CA GLU A 555 1.18 8.80 6.74
C GLU A 555 2.14 8.07 5.79
N ALA A 556 2.65 8.76 4.76
CA ALA A 556 3.70 8.26 3.88
C ALA A 556 4.96 7.87 4.66
N LEU A 557 5.42 8.73 5.59
CA LEU A 557 6.57 8.43 6.42
C LEU A 557 6.29 7.37 7.49
N ARG A 558 5.04 7.27 7.99
CA ARG A 558 4.61 6.18 8.86
C ARG A 558 4.71 4.84 8.14
N ILE A 559 4.24 4.75 6.90
CA ILE A 559 4.38 3.57 6.06
C ILE A 559 5.85 3.21 5.89
N GLU A 560 6.69 4.17 5.51
CA GLU A 560 8.13 3.95 5.30
C GLU A 560 8.89 3.57 6.56
N LYS A 561 8.36 3.92 7.75
CA LYS A 561 8.89 3.50 9.05
C LYS A 561 8.51 2.07 9.39
N GLN A 562 7.31 1.63 9.00
CA GLN A 562 6.79 0.28 9.26
C GLN A 562 7.34 -0.73 8.26
N VAL A 563 7.20 -0.45 6.96
CA VAL A 563 7.66 -1.29 5.86
C VAL A 563 8.45 -0.42 4.88
N PRO A 564 9.77 -0.33 5.05
CA PRO A 564 10.64 0.43 4.16
C PRO A 564 10.45 0.06 2.68
N GLY A 565 10.23 1.07 1.84
CA GLY A 565 10.06 0.96 0.39
C GLY A 565 8.63 0.68 -0.07
N ALA A 566 7.70 0.33 0.83
CA ALA A 566 6.33 -0.01 0.46
C ALA A 566 5.57 1.15 -0.21
N LEU A 567 5.87 2.38 0.20
CA LEU A 567 5.19 3.57 -0.30
C LEU A 567 5.34 3.75 -1.82
N ALA A 568 6.46 3.35 -2.40
CA ALA A 568 6.70 3.43 -3.84
C ALA A 568 5.77 2.49 -4.65
N ASN A 569 5.18 1.49 -3.98
CA ASN A 569 4.21 0.55 -4.53
C ASN A 569 2.76 0.91 -4.13
N MET A 570 2.53 2.11 -3.61
CA MET A 570 1.22 2.59 -3.18
C MET A 570 0.76 3.79 -4.00
N THR A 571 -0.55 4.00 -4.08
CA THR A 571 -1.14 5.26 -4.56
C THR A 571 -1.42 6.23 -3.41
N TYR A 572 -1.57 7.52 -3.73
CA TYR A 572 -2.05 8.52 -2.78
C TYR A 572 -3.29 8.05 -2.00
N SER A 573 -4.28 7.51 -2.71
CA SER A 573 -5.53 7.07 -2.11
C SER A 573 -5.32 5.91 -1.12
N GLN A 574 -4.43 4.95 -1.45
CA GLN A 574 -4.07 3.85 -0.53
C GLN A 574 -3.34 4.37 0.71
N VAL A 575 -2.43 5.35 0.57
CA VAL A 575 -1.76 6.00 1.70
C VAL A 575 -2.78 6.69 2.61
N MET A 576 -3.74 7.41 2.02
CA MET A 576 -4.79 8.09 2.79
C MET A 576 -5.78 7.12 3.43
N LEU A 577 -6.06 5.97 2.81
CA LEU A 577 -6.85 4.89 3.41
C LEU A 577 -6.15 4.29 4.63
N PHE A 578 -4.86 3.97 4.50
CA PHE A 578 -4.04 3.55 5.64
C PHE A 578 -4.08 4.59 6.78
N GLY A 579 -3.97 5.87 6.42
CA GLY A 579 -4.05 7.01 7.36
C GLY A 579 -5.37 7.16 8.12
N GLN A 580 -6.45 6.49 7.70
CA GLN A 580 -7.72 6.50 8.44
C GLN A 580 -7.69 5.57 9.66
N THR A 581 -6.70 4.69 9.75
CA THR A 581 -6.49 3.79 10.89
C THR A 581 -5.66 4.46 11.97
N LYS A 582 -6.12 4.36 13.22
CA LYS A 582 -5.33 4.73 14.40
C LYS A 582 -4.37 3.58 14.71
N PRO A 583 -3.14 3.86 15.17
CA PRO A 583 -2.26 2.82 15.67
C PRO A 583 -2.94 1.95 16.73
N VAL A 584 -2.77 0.63 16.63
CA VAL A 584 -3.37 -0.36 17.54
C VAL A 584 -2.38 -0.87 18.61
N SER A 585 -1.11 -0.48 18.50
CA SER A 585 -0.03 -0.86 19.42
C SER A 585 0.71 0.36 19.95
N ALA A 586 1.33 0.23 21.14
CA ALA A 586 2.15 1.29 21.72
C ALA A 586 3.31 1.70 20.79
N GLN A 587 3.96 0.71 20.17
CA GLN A 587 5.01 0.93 19.17
C GLN A 587 4.49 1.75 17.99
N GLY A 588 3.30 1.44 17.47
CA GLY A 588 2.69 2.19 16.38
C GLY A 588 2.40 3.65 16.76
N PHE A 589 2.00 3.91 18.00
CA PHE A 589 1.83 5.29 18.50
C PHE A 589 3.15 6.04 18.59
N ASP A 590 4.20 5.42 19.12
CA ASP A 590 5.52 6.04 19.22
C ASP A 590 6.10 6.35 17.84
N GLN A 591 5.94 5.43 16.87
CA GLN A 591 6.31 5.64 15.47
C GLN A 591 5.58 6.84 14.87
N LEU A 592 4.26 6.95 15.05
CA LEU A 592 3.48 8.07 14.54
C LEU A 592 3.93 9.41 15.14
N ILE A 593 4.25 9.44 16.44
CA ILE A 593 4.79 10.63 17.11
C ILE A 593 6.14 11.03 16.51
N GLU A 594 7.03 10.06 16.28
CA GLU A 594 8.36 10.28 15.71
C GLU A 594 8.26 10.88 14.29
N VAL A 595 7.53 10.22 13.39
CA VAL A 595 7.48 10.59 11.96
C VAL A 595 6.75 11.91 11.70
N ARG A 596 5.85 12.33 12.61
CA ARG A 596 5.07 13.56 12.46
C ARG A 596 5.90 14.84 12.59
N SER A 597 6.98 14.80 13.38
CA SER A 597 7.75 15.98 13.73
C SER A 597 8.24 16.74 12.50
N ALA A 598 8.92 16.04 11.58
CA ALA A 598 9.55 16.68 10.45
C ALA A 598 8.56 17.28 9.44
N PRO A 599 7.49 16.57 8.98
CA PRO A 599 6.47 17.17 8.11
C PRO A 599 5.80 18.39 8.76
N MET A 600 5.55 18.33 10.07
CA MET A 600 4.95 19.44 10.82
C MET A 600 5.83 20.68 10.82
N THR A 601 7.14 20.52 11.04
CA THR A 601 8.08 21.65 11.00
C THR A 601 8.21 22.22 9.59
N ASP A 602 8.24 21.36 8.56
CA ASP A 602 8.32 21.80 7.17
C ASP A 602 7.07 22.59 6.75
N TRP A 603 5.89 22.12 7.17
CA TRP A 603 4.63 22.83 6.96
C TRP A 603 4.62 24.19 7.68
N ALA A 604 5.10 24.24 8.93
CA ALA A 604 5.12 25.48 9.69
C ALA A 604 6.09 26.52 9.13
N VAL A 605 7.24 26.08 8.61
CA VAL A 605 8.20 26.94 7.90
C VAL A 605 7.62 27.42 6.57
N ALA A 606 6.95 26.55 5.81
CA ALA A 606 6.32 26.91 4.54
C ALA A 606 5.19 27.95 4.69
N ASN A 607 4.57 28.04 5.87
CA ASN A 607 3.52 29.00 6.20
C ASN A 607 4.00 30.17 7.08
N ASP A 608 5.32 30.34 7.24
CA ASP A 608 5.96 31.39 8.04
C ASP A 608 5.50 31.44 9.53
N PHE A 609 4.99 30.34 10.08
CA PHE A 609 4.72 30.23 11.53
C PHE A 609 6.01 30.11 12.33
N ILE A 610 7.08 29.61 11.71
CA ILE A 610 8.41 29.42 12.30
C ILE A 610 9.46 29.82 11.26
N SER A 611 10.51 30.49 11.70
CA SER A 611 11.62 30.88 10.82
C SER A 611 12.46 29.68 10.40
N ALA A 612 12.76 29.59 9.10
CA ALA A 612 13.68 28.59 8.55
C ALA A 612 15.07 28.68 9.20
N ARG A 613 15.67 27.53 9.52
CA ARG A 613 17.04 27.42 10.07
C ARG A 613 17.96 26.70 9.09
N ALA A 614 19.23 27.10 9.08
CA ALA A 614 20.22 26.56 8.14
C ALA A 614 20.55 25.07 8.37
N ASP A 615 20.45 24.61 9.62
CA ASP A 615 20.68 23.22 10.03
C ASP A 615 19.40 22.35 9.99
N ASN A 616 18.23 22.95 9.73
CA ASN A 616 16.91 22.32 9.82
C ASN A 616 16.63 21.64 11.17
N VAL A 617 17.24 22.11 12.26
CA VAL A 617 17.01 21.59 13.61
C VAL A 617 16.00 22.47 14.33
N TYR A 618 14.83 21.91 14.64
CA TYR A 618 13.72 22.60 15.30
C TYR A 618 13.53 22.07 16.73
N SER A 619 13.17 22.96 17.65
CA SER A 619 13.00 22.64 19.07
C SER A 619 11.59 22.12 19.37
N ALA A 620 11.38 21.62 20.60
CA ALA A 620 10.05 21.26 21.09
C ALA A 620 9.08 22.44 21.07
N THR A 621 9.55 23.66 21.34
CA THR A 621 8.71 24.87 21.33
C THR A 621 8.27 25.24 19.93
N ASP A 622 9.16 25.08 18.94
CA ASP A 622 8.84 25.26 17.52
C ASP A 622 7.72 24.29 17.11
N TYR A 623 7.85 23.01 17.46
CA TYR A 623 6.80 22.02 17.19
C TYR A 623 5.46 22.38 17.86
N GLN A 624 5.46 22.87 19.11
CA GLN A 624 4.22 23.31 19.77
C GLN A 624 3.57 24.52 19.09
N LEU A 625 4.37 25.45 18.56
CA LEU A 625 3.86 26.57 17.77
C LEU A 625 3.21 26.09 16.47
N ALA A 626 3.88 25.18 15.75
CA ALA A 626 3.34 24.55 14.54
C ALA A 626 1.99 23.87 14.82
N LEU A 627 1.94 23.07 15.89
CA LEU A 627 0.74 22.36 16.29
C LEU A 627 -0.43 23.30 16.61
N LYS A 628 -0.18 24.37 17.36
CA LYS A 628 -1.20 25.38 17.68
C LYS A 628 -1.72 26.06 16.41
N ALA A 629 -0.82 26.39 15.47
CA ALA A 629 -1.18 26.98 14.20
C ALA A 629 -2.04 26.03 13.35
N LEU A 630 -1.67 24.74 13.31
CA LEU A 630 -2.43 23.71 12.59
C LEU A 630 -3.84 23.56 13.14
N GLN A 631 -3.98 23.45 14.47
CA GLN A 631 -5.29 23.34 15.13
C GLN A 631 -6.18 24.55 14.82
N LYS A 632 -5.60 25.76 14.86
CA LYS A 632 -6.32 26.98 14.49
C LYS A 632 -6.79 26.92 13.03
N GLN A 633 -5.91 26.56 12.10
CA GLN A 633 -6.26 26.45 10.68
C GLN A 633 -7.37 25.42 10.44
N GLN A 634 -7.32 24.27 11.12
CA GLN A 634 -8.37 23.25 11.02
C GLN A 634 -9.73 23.77 11.53
N GLN A 635 -9.75 24.51 12.64
CA GLN A 635 -10.97 25.13 13.16
C GLN A 635 -11.56 26.16 12.18
N GLU A 636 -10.71 27.00 11.59
CA GLU A 636 -11.12 28.01 10.61
C GLU A 636 -11.64 27.37 9.31
N LEU A 637 -11.01 26.28 8.85
CA LEU A 637 -11.48 25.52 7.69
C LEU A 637 -12.81 24.81 7.96
N GLY A 638 -12.98 24.24 9.15
CA GLY A 638 -14.24 23.64 9.58
C GLY A 638 -15.36 24.66 9.58
N TRP A 639 -15.13 25.81 10.22
CA TRP A 639 -16.07 26.93 10.22
C TRP A 639 -16.41 27.43 8.81
N ALA A 640 -15.39 27.62 7.95
CA ALA A 640 -15.61 28.07 6.58
C ALA A 640 -16.45 27.07 5.77
N SER A 641 -16.20 25.76 5.94
CA SER A 641 -16.96 24.70 5.30
C SER A 641 -18.44 24.73 5.73
N GLU A 642 -18.71 24.86 7.03
CA GLU A 642 -20.08 24.98 7.56
C GLU A 642 -20.81 26.19 6.98
N VAL A 643 -20.14 27.35 6.94
CA VAL A 643 -20.71 28.58 6.38
C VAL A 643 -20.99 28.46 4.88
N LEU A 644 -20.08 27.85 4.11
CA LEU A 644 -20.23 27.65 2.67
C LEU A 644 -21.28 26.58 2.32
N ALA A 645 -21.47 25.58 3.18
CA ALA A 645 -22.50 24.56 3.05
C ALA A 645 -23.90 25.07 3.48
N GLY A 646 -23.94 26.14 4.27
CA GLY A 646 -25.17 26.83 4.64
C GLY A 646 -25.92 27.35 3.42
N SER A 647 -27.25 27.41 3.53
CA SER A 647 -28.06 28.09 2.50
C SER A 647 -27.64 29.55 2.44
N ALA A 648 -27.43 30.08 1.24
CA ALA A 648 -27.14 31.51 1.07
C ALA A 648 -28.23 32.31 1.80
N PRO A 649 -27.88 33.23 2.70
CA PRO A 649 -28.87 33.92 3.51
C PRO A 649 -29.79 34.73 2.59
N ILE A 650 -31.10 34.53 2.73
CA ILE A 650 -32.09 35.27 1.95
C ILE A 650 -32.25 36.66 2.61
N ARG A 651 -32.05 37.76 1.85
CA ARG A 651 -32.19 39.13 2.39
C ARG A 651 -33.48 39.34 3.16
N LYS A 652 -34.57 38.71 2.71
CA LYS A 652 -35.87 38.71 3.37
C LYS A 652 -35.83 38.07 4.76
N GLU A 653 -35.22 36.90 4.90
CA GLU A 653 -35.09 36.23 6.20
C GLU A 653 -34.20 37.00 7.16
N LEU A 654 -33.10 37.60 6.66
CA LEU A 654 -32.26 38.50 7.45
C LEU A 654 -33.04 39.72 7.94
N ALA A 655 -33.80 40.38 7.06
CA ALA A 655 -34.66 41.52 7.41
C ALA A 655 -35.66 41.14 8.51
N LEU A 656 -36.40 40.03 8.33
CA LEU A 656 -37.36 39.54 9.33
C LEU A 656 -36.70 39.16 10.65
N SER A 657 -35.51 38.57 10.62
CA SER A 657 -34.77 38.22 11.83
C SER A 657 -34.29 39.47 12.60
N ALA A 658 -33.87 40.52 11.89
CA ALA A 658 -33.50 41.80 12.48
C ALA A 658 -34.71 42.49 13.11
N PHE A 659 -35.86 42.47 12.43
CA PHE A 659 -37.11 42.99 12.98
C PHE A 659 -37.56 42.22 14.21
N LYS A 660 -37.51 40.89 14.21
CA LYS A 660 -37.80 40.09 15.41
C LYS A 660 -36.89 40.51 16.57
N LYS A 661 -35.57 40.61 16.37
CA LYS A 661 -34.64 41.02 17.43
C LYS A 661 -35.00 42.39 18.06
N VAL A 662 -35.44 43.35 17.27
CA VAL A 662 -35.74 44.72 17.73
C VAL A 662 -37.16 44.82 18.32
N PHE A 663 -38.16 44.29 17.63
CA PHE A 663 -39.57 44.53 17.93
C PHE A 663 -40.22 43.42 18.78
N GLU A 664 -39.68 42.19 18.81
CA GLU A 664 -40.31 41.06 19.52
C GLU A 664 -40.36 41.28 21.04
N LYS A 665 -39.34 41.94 21.62
CA LYS A 665 -39.34 42.29 23.06
C LYS A 665 -40.44 43.29 23.43
N GLN A 666 -40.83 44.17 22.52
CA GLN A 666 -41.70 45.30 22.81
C GLN A 666 -43.14 45.10 22.31
N TYR A 667 -43.32 44.37 21.21
CA TYR A 667 -44.61 44.19 20.53
C TYR A 667 -45.00 42.71 20.32
N GLY A 668 -44.13 41.76 20.72
CA GLY A 668 -44.35 40.33 20.53
C GLY A 668 -44.46 39.92 19.06
N LYS A 669 -45.24 38.88 18.77
CA LYS A 669 -45.51 38.39 17.39
C LYS A 669 -46.65 39.13 16.68
N ARG A 670 -47.05 40.32 17.15
CA ARG A 670 -48.25 41.02 16.64
C ARG A 670 -48.02 41.77 15.33
N ILE A 671 -46.77 42.06 14.98
CA ILE A 671 -46.41 42.84 13.80
C ILE A 671 -46.11 41.90 12.63
N ASP A 672 -46.91 42.00 11.57
CA ASP A 672 -46.62 41.38 10.28
C ASP A 672 -45.74 42.32 9.44
N PHE A 673 -44.44 42.07 9.47
CA PHE A 673 -43.43 42.87 8.76
C PHE A 673 -43.50 42.74 7.23
N GLU A 674 -44.25 41.76 6.70
CA GLU A 674 -44.43 41.53 5.27
C GLU A 674 -45.70 42.20 4.71
N LYS A 675 -46.54 42.75 5.59
CA LYS A 675 -47.78 43.42 5.17
C LYS A 675 -47.46 44.74 4.47
N LYS A 676 -47.90 44.88 3.22
CA LYS A 676 -47.67 46.05 2.36
C LYS A 676 -48.63 47.19 2.70
N VAL A 677 -48.26 48.02 3.68
CA VAL A 677 -49.09 49.13 4.16
C VAL A 677 -48.40 50.48 4.10
N MET A 678 -47.13 50.55 3.69
CA MET A 678 -46.37 51.79 3.64
C MET A 678 -46.22 52.30 2.21
N GLN A 679 -46.22 53.61 2.03
CA GLN A 679 -46.06 54.29 0.75
C GLN A 679 -45.00 55.37 0.88
N ASP A 680 -44.28 55.65 -0.20
CA ASP A 680 -43.41 56.83 -0.27
C ASP A 680 -44.29 58.07 -0.38
N SER A 681 -44.08 59.02 0.54
CA SER A 681 -44.80 60.30 0.58
C SER A 681 -44.62 61.16 -0.68
N GLN A 682 -43.57 60.90 -1.48
CA GLN A 682 -43.27 61.64 -2.71
C GLN A 682 -43.75 60.92 -3.99
N GLU A 683 -44.24 59.67 -3.90
CA GLU A 683 -44.83 58.97 -5.04
C GLU A 683 -46.19 59.59 -5.40
N LEU A 684 -46.36 59.94 -6.67
CA LEU A 684 -47.60 60.51 -7.23
C LEU A 684 -48.32 59.45 -8.08
N TRP A 685 -49.65 59.53 -8.10
CA TRP A 685 -50.50 58.68 -8.92
C TRP A 685 -50.07 58.70 -10.41
N PRO A 686 -50.10 57.56 -11.14
CA PRO A 686 -50.73 56.27 -10.82
C PRO A 686 -49.82 55.25 -10.11
N PHE A 687 -48.63 55.64 -9.68
CA PHE A 687 -47.60 54.72 -9.18
C PHE A 687 -47.62 54.50 -7.66
N ASN A 688 -48.77 54.66 -6.97
CA ASN A 688 -48.88 54.42 -5.53
C ASN A 688 -48.70 52.92 -5.21
N VAL A 689 -47.46 52.48 -5.11
CA VAL A 689 -47.10 51.11 -4.75
C VAL A 689 -47.05 51.02 -3.23
N ALA A 690 -47.77 50.04 -2.67
CA ALA A 690 -47.64 49.73 -1.25
C ALA A 690 -46.44 48.79 -1.03
N TYR A 691 -45.60 49.13 -0.06
CA TYR A 691 -44.42 48.39 0.36
C TYR A 691 -44.60 47.89 1.80
N SER A 692 -43.98 46.75 2.12
CA SER A 692 -43.88 46.27 3.49
C SER A 692 -42.67 46.87 4.19
N LEU A 693 -42.64 46.84 5.53
CA LEU A 693 -41.46 47.26 6.27
C LEU A 693 -40.23 46.38 5.92
N ALA A 694 -40.46 45.10 5.60
CA ALA A 694 -39.46 44.21 5.04
C ALA A 694 -38.93 44.68 3.67
N ASP A 695 -39.80 45.06 2.74
CA ASP A 695 -39.39 45.56 1.41
C ASP A 695 -38.55 46.83 1.53
N ILE A 696 -38.98 47.77 2.38
CA ILE A 696 -38.29 49.05 2.60
C ILE A 696 -36.90 48.81 3.19
N TYR A 697 -36.78 47.95 4.20
CA TYR A 697 -35.48 47.62 4.78
C TYR A 697 -34.56 46.88 3.82
N MET A 698 -35.10 45.92 3.05
CA MET A 698 -34.33 45.20 2.04
C MET A 698 -33.84 46.10 0.89
N SER A 699 -34.59 47.14 0.54
CA SER A 699 -34.22 48.11 -0.50
C SER A 699 -33.09 49.06 -0.07
N GLY A 700 -32.85 49.19 1.23
CA GLY A 700 -31.91 50.18 1.79
C GLY A 700 -32.49 51.59 1.90
N GLU A 701 -33.77 51.79 1.57
CA GLU A 701 -34.39 53.11 1.49
C GLU A 701 -35.11 53.57 2.78
N LEU A 702 -34.97 52.80 3.87
CA LEU A 702 -35.64 53.08 5.15
C LEU A 702 -35.38 54.50 5.67
N PHE A 703 -34.17 55.03 5.43
CA PHE A 703 -33.76 56.36 5.89
C PHE A 703 -33.62 57.39 4.76
N THR A 704 -33.78 56.98 3.50
CA THR A 704 -33.58 57.87 2.34
C THR A 704 -34.89 58.47 1.84
N LYS A 705 -36.03 57.89 2.23
CA LYS A 705 -37.37 58.32 1.85
C LYS A 705 -38.24 58.56 3.08
N VAL A 706 -39.31 59.33 2.89
CA VAL A 706 -40.31 59.56 3.93
C VAL A 706 -41.48 58.62 3.68
N TRP A 707 -41.66 57.66 4.58
CA TRP A 707 -42.67 56.60 4.48
C TRP A 707 -43.91 56.96 5.28
N VAL A 708 -45.09 56.79 4.68
CA VAL A 708 -46.40 57.04 5.31
C VAL A 708 -47.27 55.79 5.27
N GLY A 709 -48.10 55.60 6.29
CA GLY A 709 -49.07 54.51 6.33
C GLY A 709 -50.23 54.76 5.35
N GLY A 710 -50.47 53.82 4.44
CA GLY A 710 -51.63 53.84 3.55
C GLY A 710 -52.93 53.65 4.34
N HIS A 711 -53.96 54.41 3.96
CA HIS A 711 -55.34 54.50 4.50
C HIS A 711 -55.57 54.05 5.97
N LYS A 712 -56.14 54.96 6.77
CA LYS A 712 -56.37 54.87 8.24
C LYS A 712 -56.86 53.53 8.81
N ASP A 713 -57.57 52.71 8.04
CA ASP A 713 -58.11 51.42 8.49
C ASP A 713 -57.07 50.27 8.49
N GLN A 714 -55.93 50.41 7.80
CA GLN A 714 -54.90 49.35 7.75
C GLN A 714 -53.78 49.52 8.77
N VAL A 715 -53.58 50.73 9.29
CA VAL A 715 -52.52 51.08 10.26
C VAL A 715 -52.90 50.70 11.70
N GLN A 716 -54.20 50.60 12.01
CA GLN A 716 -54.69 50.18 13.34
C GLN A 716 -54.32 48.74 13.72
N HIS A 717 -53.81 47.92 12.79
CA HIS A 717 -53.32 46.57 13.05
C HIS A 717 -51.80 46.47 13.31
N LEU A 718 -51.07 47.59 13.31
CA LEU A 718 -49.61 47.64 13.48
C LEU A 718 -49.12 48.40 14.73
N MET A 719 -50.02 49.04 15.47
CA MET A 719 -49.78 49.48 16.86
C MET A 719 -50.33 48.44 17.83
#